data_AF-A0A7C5QHD8-F1
#
_entry.id   AF-A0A7C5QHD8-F1
#
_cell.length_a   1.000
_cell.length_b   1.000
_cell.length_c   1.000
_cell.angle_alpha   90.00
_cell.angle_beta   90.00
_cell.angle_gamma   90.00
#
_symmetry.space_group_name_H-M   'P 1'
#
loop_
_entity.id
_entity.type
_entity.pdbx_description
1 polymer ?
#
loop_
_entity_poly.entity_id
_entity_poly.type
_entity_poly.pdbx_seq_one_letter_code
_entity_poly.pdbx_strand_id
1 'polypeptide(L)'
;MGILKGKVILNSPIYRGNAMKTLFSRVNKSERTPVELPGSIKSPANRMGDAFICGEDNRGNKEFNKLLPQLYTRLFGRDGLNEFFRNIQIECSFEDPRNAKERFYDLRMGIRLNRDTMTMEENANYKFETVFKGTKFEFTLNYPDNISPQDQKKLAYLLGEIEAGRFWFGGGKSKGLGNLKLLLDENSTKILRKWKENNTPLKFNPKSNVISFTVKFEAENPLLVGWSLGHKDKEKKVIDEWMDEAIKEIEGHKKNCDKVAKNGNFNNVDSGFRQEHNKLLNLRGNVLKENFTKASQNDQNLIEFLRWFRGQVTEEIGKEYNRDFRLNEETVKIERSESYDRIFMRMLKWKSNENPQNGLRWEIYIPGSTIKGAFRVRAERILNTLSQNQLRYDSRGNLTGDFSRMINRLFGEQGRKSIINFGDAYLSTPEDVNHKFSSMDSIKINPETGKPVEGAKMDCLFAYGKNPFSFSSTFYLIDLNFEDEKDKAVLGLLSHLFKDFYDGLIPFGGEKTSGMGWIKGKIDKVEILTMDDNLLKKFGISDGSGKENCWKKGVIIYEKLRESKVYTEAHESFKNCFSQNTNPQIRNFNLKGINLVSHWGLWNRCGRLSCNLEVLTPLHIKESGQPSFDNPVKWDFYSISPPSKDNRPAEGKRIYAVPSKTIKGVLRNLYSIITGTDGSSLFGFVEQSGAYMGRVNVSFAEFKSGEFKWYSIPHHYKVEKQTINSKGKNYRVFPHTELMESVIEGINNKPTYTICRCAEKGAKFSFTLDFWNLTDEEFNKLVWCLNGRDYKMGKGKALGLGSTKITINPAESIIWNWQGRYLGGNLNDSGIRSITSGDIQTASQQTVNQIDRNVYNGILNFFTFPNNP
;
A
#
# COMPACT_ATOMS: atom_id res chain seq x y z
N MET A 1 16.17 2.72 47.16
CA MET A 1 16.13 2.78 45.69
C MET A 1 15.18 3.89 45.31
N GLY A 2 15.56 4.73 44.34
CA GLY A 2 14.65 5.71 43.78
C GLY A 2 13.73 5.08 42.73
N ILE A 3 12.56 5.68 42.51
CA ILE A 3 11.53 5.15 41.62
C ILE A 3 11.06 6.25 40.67
N LEU A 4 10.92 5.93 39.39
CA LEU A 4 10.21 6.73 38.39
C LEU A 4 9.00 5.93 37.89
N LYS A 5 7.86 6.59 37.73
CA LYS A 5 6.62 5.97 37.27
C LYS A 5 6.02 6.73 36.10
N GLY A 6 5.25 6.01 35.28
CA GLY A 6 4.56 6.57 34.13
C GLY A 6 3.77 5.52 33.37
N LYS A 7 3.43 5.84 32.13
CA LYS A 7 2.72 4.95 31.21
C LYS A 7 3.43 4.88 29.87
N VAL A 8 3.69 3.68 29.38
CA VAL A 8 4.10 3.44 28.00
C VAL A 8 2.84 3.27 27.14
N ILE A 9 2.75 4.07 26.08
CA ILE A 9 1.64 4.07 25.13
C ILE A 9 2.14 3.59 23.77
N LEU A 10 1.38 2.71 23.15
CA LEU A 10 1.65 2.25 21.78
C LEU A 10 1.20 3.31 20.77
N ASN A 11 2.14 4.09 20.26
CA ASN A 11 1.88 5.03 19.15
C ASN A 11 1.68 4.31 17.82
N SER A 12 2.25 3.11 17.67
CA SER A 12 1.93 2.19 16.58
C SER A 12 1.85 0.74 17.09
N PRO A 13 1.17 -0.16 16.35
CA PRO A 13 1.01 -1.54 16.80
C PRO A 13 2.33 -2.30 16.94
N ILE A 14 2.43 -3.13 17.96
CA ILE A 14 3.61 -3.98 18.19
C ILE A 14 3.37 -5.35 17.57
N TYR A 15 4.32 -5.82 16.76
CA TYR A 15 4.36 -7.23 16.36
C TYR A 15 4.82 -8.13 17.50
N ARG A 16 4.00 -9.13 17.82
CA ARG A 16 4.25 -10.09 18.90
C ARG A 16 5.32 -11.15 18.55
N GLY A 17 5.53 -11.43 17.27
CA GLY A 17 6.23 -12.65 16.82
C GLY A 17 5.24 -13.74 16.42
N ASN A 18 5.64 -14.64 15.52
CA ASN A 18 4.74 -15.65 14.97
C ASN A 18 4.55 -16.78 15.99
N ALA A 19 3.36 -16.93 16.58
CA ALA A 19 3.06 -17.90 17.63
C ALA A 19 3.59 -19.31 17.32
N MET A 20 3.48 -19.77 16.06
CA MET A 20 4.00 -21.08 15.62
C MET A 20 5.53 -21.22 15.69
N LYS A 21 6.31 -20.14 15.52
CA LYS A 21 7.79 -20.19 15.53
C LYS A 21 8.42 -19.63 16.82
N THR A 22 7.76 -18.72 17.52
CA THR A 22 8.25 -18.13 18.77
C THR A 22 7.88 -18.92 20.01
N LEU A 23 7.17 -20.04 19.87
CA LEU A 23 6.90 -20.97 20.96
C LEU A 23 8.18 -21.45 21.67
N PHE A 24 9.36 -21.41 21.05
CA PHE A 24 10.57 -22.01 21.65
C PHE A 24 11.88 -21.23 21.46
N SER A 25 11.84 -19.98 20.96
CA SER A 25 13.07 -19.23 20.68
C SER A 25 13.59 -18.49 21.91
N ARG A 26 14.22 -19.25 22.82
CA ARG A 26 15.40 -18.92 23.67
C ARG A 26 15.42 -19.91 24.84
N VAL A 27 15.81 -21.15 24.57
CA VAL A 27 16.17 -22.10 25.61
C VAL A 27 17.67 -21.91 25.87
N ASN A 28 18.02 -21.26 26.98
CA ASN A 28 19.31 -21.50 27.61
C ASN A 28 19.33 -22.96 28.06
N LYS A 29 20.38 -23.72 27.71
CA LYS A 29 20.53 -25.13 28.11
C LYS A 29 20.52 -25.32 29.64
N SER A 30 20.65 -24.25 30.43
CA SER A 30 20.77 -24.27 31.88
C SER A 30 19.52 -23.79 32.65
N GLU A 31 18.54 -23.14 32.01
CA GLU A 31 17.38 -22.59 32.73
C GLU A 31 16.05 -23.12 32.20
N ARG A 32 15.31 -23.78 33.10
CA ARG A 32 13.96 -24.30 32.92
C ARG A 32 12.94 -23.16 32.99
N THR A 33 13.05 -22.15 32.14
CA THR A 33 12.07 -21.04 32.17
C THR A 33 10.86 -21.41 31.31
N PRO A 34 9.64 -21.42 31.87
CA PRO A 34 8.47 -21.88 31.15
C PRO A 34 8.07 -20.93 30.00
N VAL A 35 7.77 -21.45 28.81
CA VAL A 35 7.24 -20.66 27.66
C VAL A 35 5.89 -20.01 28.01
N GLU A 36 5.57 -18.80 27.56
CA GLU A 36 4.34 -18.08 27.99
C GLU A 36 3.23 -18.07 26.93
N LEU A 37 1.98 -17.87 27.38
CA LEU A 37 0.74 -18.06 26.62
C LEU A 37 0.34 -16.86 25.71
N PRO A 38 0.20 -17.06 24.39
CA PRO A 38 -0.70 -16.35 23.48
C PRO A 38 -2.07 -16.00 24.06
N GLY A 39 -2.66 -14.89 23.63
CA GLY A 39 -3.91 -14.35 24.21
C GLY A 39 -3.78 -13.52 25.50
N SER A 40 -2.70 -13.68 26.28
CA SER A 40 -2.49 -12.87 27.51
C SER A 40 -1.62 -11.62 27.27
N ILE A 41 -2.05 -10.46 27.80
CA ILE A 41 -1.26 -9.20 27.73
C ILE A 41 -0.10 -9.17 28.74
N LYS A 42 -0.15 -10.01 29.78
CA LYS A 42 0.92 -10.11 30.78
C LYS A 42 2.29 -10.39 30.11
N SER A 43 2.32 -11.20 29.05
CA SER A 43 3.55 -11.57 28.35
C SER A 43 4.18 -10.41 27.53
N PRO A 44 3.43 -9.67 26.67
CA PRO A 44 3.95 -8.44 26.06
C PRO A 44 4.43 -7.39 27.08
N ALA A 45 3.74 -7.24 28.22
CA ALA A 45 4.12 -6.28 29.26
C ALA A 45 5.45 -6.66 29.93
N ASN A 46 5.60 -7.91 30.40
CA ASN A 46 6.84 -8.40 31.01
C ASN A 46 8.01 -8.38 30.01
N ARG A 47 7.80 -8.87 28.77
CA ARG A 47 8.82 -8.81 27.70
C ARG A 47 9.19 -7.38 27.32
N MET A 48 8.26 -6.43 27.48
CA MET A 48 8.57 -5.02 27.28
C MET A 48 9.53 -4.54 28.37
N GLY A 49 9.28 -4.83 29.65
CA GLY A 49 10.25 -4.54 30.73
C GLY A 49 11.63 -5.14 30.48
N ASP A 50 11.70 -6.44 30.19
CA ASP A 50 12.95 -7.17 29.94
C ASP A 50 13.74 -6.65 28.72
N ALA A 51 13.03 -6.16 27.69
CA ALA A 51 13.68 -5.64 26.50
C ALA A 51 14.28 -4.25 26.68
N PHE A 52 13.88 -3.51 27.72
CA PHE A 52 14.40 -2.18 27.97
C PHE A 52 15.83 -2.26 28.51
N ILE A 53 16.14 -3.08 29.52
CA ILE A 53 17.39 -2.91 30.27
C ILE A 53 18.43 -3.99 30.02
N CYS A 54 18.15 -5.28 30.23
CA CYS A 54 19.17 -6.35 30.18
C CYS A 54 18.49 -7.72 30.05
N GLY A 55 19.16 -8.67 29.39
CA GLY A 55 18.93 -10.11 29.59
C GLY A 55 20.27 -10.80 29.86
N GLU A 56 20.29 -12.07 30.24
CA GLU A 56 21.53 -12.84 30.40
C GLU A 56 21.78 -13.74 29.17
N ASP A 57 23.04 -13.91 28.79
CA ASP A 57 23.46 -14.84 27.74
C ASP A 57 23.43 -16.28 28.27
N ASN A 58 23.74 -17.25 27.41
CA ASN A 58 23.72 -18.67 27.77
C ASN A 58 24.75 -19.08 28.85
N ARG A 59 25.54 -18.13 29.37
CA ARG A 59 26.58 -18.31 30.40
C ARG A 59 26.30 -17.45 31.64
N GLY A 60 25.15 -16.78 31.73
CA GLY A 60 24.81 -15.90 32.85
C GLY A 60 25.43 -14.50 32.77
N ASN A 61 26.03 -14.11 31.64
CA ASN A 61 26.57 -12.75 31.46
C ASN A 61 25.47 -11.80 30.97
N LYS A 62 25.40 -10.57 31.48
CA LYS A 62 24.45 -9.56 30.97
C LYS A 62 24.69 -9.27 29.47
N GLU A 63 23.68 -9.53 28.63
CA GLU A 63 23.58 -9.13 27.23
C GLU A 63 23.13 -7.66 27.13
N PHE A 64 24.06 -6.77 26.79
CA PHE A 64 23.77 -5.35 26.51
C PHE A 64 23.30 -5.09 25.07
N ASN A 65 22.76 -6.11 24.39
CA ASN A 65 22.18 -5.98 23.04
C ASN A 65 20.68 -5.58 23.08
N LYS A 66 20.17 -5.12 24.23
CA LYS A 66 18.77 -4.74 24.47
C LYS A 66 18.49 -3.27 24.10
N LEU A 67 17.24 -2.80 24.18
CA LEU A 67 16.82 -1.56 23.53
C LEU A 67 17.37 -0.27 24.16
N LEU A 68 17.35 -0.12 25.49
CA LEU A 68 17.99 1.05 26.13
C LEU A 68 19.51 1.00 26.01
N PRO A 69 20.20 -0.15 26.17
CA PRO A 69 21.62 -0.23 25.87
C PRO A 69 21.99 0.17 24.44
N GLN A 70 21.16 -0.18 23.44
CA GLN A 70 21.35 0.27 22.06
C GLN A 70 21.17 1.79 21.94
N LEU A 71 20.18 2.37 22.61
CA LEU A 71 19.97 3.82 22.62
C LEU A 71 21.10 4.55 23.37
N TYR A 72 21.58 4.00 24.49
CA TYR A 72 22.77 4.50 25.20
C TYR A 72 23.98 4.47 24.28
N THR A 73 24.25 3.33 23.66
CA THR A 73 25.39 3.16 22.75
C THR A 73 25.34 4.17 21.61
N ARG A 74 24.13 4.42 21.10
CA ARG A 74 23.88 5.42 20.07
C ARG A 74 24.26 6.81 20.59
N LEU A 75 23.65 7.29 21.67
CA LEU A 75 23.83 8.66 22.17
C LEU A 75 25.19 8.94 22.80
N PHE A 76 25.78 7.97 23.51
CA PHE A 76 26.95 8.18 24.38
C PHE A 76 28.16 7.31 24.02
N GLY A 77 28.01 6.32 23.11
CA GLY A 77 29.05 5.31 22.85
C GLY A 77 28.98 4.13 23.83
N ARG A 78 29.97 3.23 23.77
CA ARG A 78 29.98 1.99 24.58
C ARG A 78 30.59 2.17 25.99
N ASP A 79 31.20 3.30 26.26
CA ASP A 79 31.94 3.54 27.50
C ASP A 79 30.98 3.57 28.71
N GLY A 80 31.31 2.80 29.75
CA GLY A 80 30.53 2.70 31.00
C GLY A 80 29.15 2.03 30.87
N LEU A 81 28.82 1.46 29.70
CA LEU A 81 27.50 0.86 29.42
C LEU A 81 27.09 -0.20 30.45
N ASN A 82 28.03 -1.08 30.81
CA ASN A 82 27.74 -2.22 31.67
C ASN A 82 27.47 -1.80 33.12
N GLU A 83 28.25 -0.84 33.61
CA GLU A 83 28.12 -0.29 34.97
C GLU A 83 26.82 0.51 35.10
N PHE A 84 26.49 1.31 34.08
CA PHE A 84 25.28 2.13 34.03
C PHE A 84 24.01 1.29 34.23
N PHE A 85 23.87 0.17 33.51
CA PHE A 85 22.68 -0.68 33.58
C PHE A 85 22.76 -1.76 34.66
N ARG A 86 23.81 -1.81 35.50
CA ARG A 86 24.00 -2.91 36.47
C ARG A 86 22.88 -2.99 37.50
N ASN A 87 22.39 -1.84 37.98
CA ASN A 87 21.44 -1.73 39.08
C ASN A 87 20.13 -1.00 38.70
N ILE A 88 19.86 -0.85 37.40
CA ILE A 88 18.58 -0.28 36.92
C ILE A 88 17.63 -1.44 36.65
N GLN A 89 16.38 -1.33 37.10
CA GLN A 89 15.30 -2.29 36.82
C GLN A 89 14.09 -1.54 36.25
N ILE A 90 13.41 -2.13 35.26
CA ILE A 90 12.22 -1.58 34.63
C ILE A 90 11.19 -2.69 34.63
N GLU A 91 10.03 -2.35 35.14
CA GLU A 91 8.85 -3.18 35.15
C GLU A 91 7.79 -2.49 34.33
N CYS A 92 7.20 -3.25 33.39
CA CYS A 92 6.03 -2.82 32.66
C CYS A 92 4.88 -3.78 33.01
N SER A 93 3.74 -3.25 33.44
CA SER A 93 2.54 -4.05 33.71
C SER A 93 1.33 -3.48 32.96
N PHE A 94 0.30 -4.28 32.76
CA PHE A 94 -0.89 -3.84 32.04
C PHE A 94 -1.84 -3.06 32.94
N GLU A 95 -2.46 -1.99 32.42
CA GLU A 95 -3.43 -1.17 33.14
C GLU A 95 -4.78 -1.93 33.29
N ASP A 96 -4.96 -2.58 34.46
CA ASP A 96 -6.09 -3.36 35.03
C ASP A 96 -6.81 -4.44 34.16
N PRO A 97 -6.69 -5.74 34.52
CA PRO A 97 -7.40 -6.86 33.89
C PRO A 97 -8.86 -7.11 34.33
N ARG A 98 -9.43 -6.37 35.30
CA ARG A 98 -10.76 -6.70 35.88
C ARG A 98 -11.96 -6.49 34.94
N ASN A 99 -11.80 -5.74 33.86
CA ASN A 99 -12.77 -5.62 32.75
C ASN A 99 -12.24 -6.22 31.42
N ALA A 100 -11.06 -6.85 31.43
CA ALA A 100 -10.30 -7.25 30.25
C ALA A 100 -10.59 -8.69 29.77
N LYS A 101 -11.85 -9.13 29.75
CA LYS A 101 -12.22 -10.33 29.00
C LYS A 101 -12.15 -10.12 27.47
N GLU A 102 -11.79 -8.92 27.01
CA GLU A 102 -11.80 -8.53 25.61
C GLU A 102 -10.43 -8.68 24.95
N ARG A 103 -10.43 -8.98 23.65
CA ARG A 103 -9.30 -9.52 22.89
C ARG A 103 -8.46 -8.36 22.30
N PHE A 104 -7.14 -8.32 22.55
CA PHE A 104 -6.25 -7.14 22.37
C PHE A 104 -5.42 -7.10 21.08
N TYR A 105 -5.68 -8.04 20.17
CA TYR A 105 -4.83 -8.26 19.02
C TYR A 105 -5.55 -7.84 17.73
N ASP A 106 -4.77 -7.36 16.77
CA ASP A 106 -5.17 -7.11 15.40
C ASP A 106 -4.42 -8.07 14.48
N LEU A 107 -5.03 -8.41 13.35
CA LEU A 107 -4.38 -9.17 12.30
C LEU A 107 -3.98 -8.24 11.17
N ARG A 108 -2.69 -7.92 11.11
CA ARG A 108 -2.12 -7.18 9.97
C ARG A 108 -1.65 -8.16 8.91
N MET A 109 -1.78 -7.78 7.66
CA MET A 109 -1.36 -8.60 6.54
C MET A 109 -0.39 -7.80 5.69
N GLY A 110 0.52 -8.49 5.01
CA GLY A 110 1.43 -7.90 4.07
C GLY A 110 1.70 -8.85 2.92
N ILE A 111 1.98 -8.27 1.77
CA ILE A 111 2.29 -9.00 0.54
C ILE A 111 3.74 -8.76 0.14
N ARG A 112 4.27 -9.66 -0.69
CA ARG A 112 5.49 -9.45 -1.46
C ARG A 112 5.11 -9.30 -2.91
N LEU A 113 5.69 -8.31 -3.58
CA LEU A 113 5.48 -8.08 -5.01
C LEU A 113 6.57 -8.77 -5.83
N ASN A 114 6.19 -9.50 -6.87
CA ASN A 114 7.12 -9.95 -7.88
C ASN A 114 7.55 -8.74 -8.74
N ARG A 115 8.86 -8.57 -8.96
CA ARG A 115 9.42 -7.39 -9.67
C ARG A 115 9.23 -7.44 -11.18
N ASP A 116 9.21 -8.64 -11.75
CA ASP A 116 9.04 -8.85 -13.18
C ASP A 116 7.59 -8.60 -13.60
N THR A 117 6.63 -9.08 -12.80
CA THR A 117 5.20 -8.97 -13.09
C THR A 117 4.50 -7.79 -12.43
N MET A 118 5.09 -7.21 -11.35
CA MET A 118 4.48 -6.20 -10.48
C MET A 118 3.17 -6.64 -9.79
N THR A 119 2.96 -7.95 -9.68
CA THR A 119 1.81 -8.60 -9.02
C THR A 119 2.25 -9.26 -7.71
N MET A 120 1.29 -9.73 -6.90
CA MET A 120 1.58 -10.49 -5.68
C MET A 120 2.37 -11.76 -6.03
N GLU A 121 3.42 -12.05 -5.27
CA GLU A 121 4.18 -13.29 -5.37
C GLU A 121 3.40 -14.43 -4.70
N GLU A 122 3.29 -15.56 -5.39
CA GLU A 122 2.53 -16.73 -4.93
C GLU A 122 3.06 -17.23 -3.58
N ASN A 123 2.16 -17.54 -2.64
CA ASN A 123 2.49 -17.98 -1.27
C ASN A 123 3.38 -17.03 -0.45
N ALA A 124 3.52 -15.76 -0.87
CA ALA A 124 4.37 -14.78 -0.20
C ALA A 124 3.59 -13.77 0.67
N ASN A 125 2.43 -14.21 1.16
CA ASN A 125 1.58 -13.46 2.10
C ASN A 125 2.06 -13.71 3.53
N TYR A 126 2.21 -12.64 4.31
CA TYR A 126 2.58 -12.76 5.71
C TYR A 126 1.55 -12.05 6.60
N LYS A 127 1.22 -12.70 7.70
CA LYS A 127 0.26 -12.22 8.70
C LYS A 127 1.02 -11.87 9.98
N PHE A 128 0.74 -10.70 10.54
CA PHE A 128 1.26 -10.24 11.81
C PHE A 128 0.11 -10.13 12.81
N GLU A 129 0.19 -10.90 13.88
CA GLU A 129 -0.57 -10.61 15.09
C GLU A 129 0.07 -9.40 15.77
N THR A 130 -0.70 -8.32 15.96
CA THR A 130 -0.20 -7.08 16.56
C THR A 130 -1.05 -6.60 17.71
N VAL A 131 -0.44 -6.01 18.74
CA VAL A 131 -1.18 -5.34 19.82
C VAL A 131 -1.69 -3.99 19.32
N PHE A 132 -2.95 -3.65 19.62
CA PHE A 132 -3.58 -2.42 19.13
C PHE A 132 -2.79 -1.16 19.47
N LYS A 133 -2.80 -0.21 18.53
CA LYS A 133 -2.39 1.18 18.78
C LYS A 133 -3.25 1.77 19.91
N GLY A 134 -2.63 2.58 20.76
CA GLY A 134 -3.25 3.23 21.92
C GLY A 134 -3.26 2.37 23.18
N THR A 135 -2.85 1.09 23.11
CA THR A 135 -2.70 0.25 24.30
C THR A 135 -1.71 0.89 25.28
N LYS A 136 -2.04 0.84 26.57
CA LYS A 136 -1.25 1.44 27.66
C LYS A 136 -0.69 0.37 28.57
N PHE A 137 0.53 0.61 29.04
CA PHE A 137 1.22 -0.21 30.04
C PHE A 137 1.71 0.72 31.14
N GLU A 138 1.44 0.35 32.39
CA GLU A 138 2.09 0.96 33.55
C GLU A 138 3.60 0.72 33.45
N PHE A 139 4.38 1.75 33.73
CA PHE A 139 5.83 1.76 33.65
C PHE A 139 6.40 2.16 35.00
N THR A 140 7.30 1.34 35.53
CA THR A 140 8.07 1.63 36.74
C THR A 140 9.55 1.39 36.47
N LEU A 141 10.40 2.37 36.79
CA LEU A 141 11.84 2.27 36.73
C LEU A 141 12.43 2.45 38.13
N ASN A 142 13.11 1.43 38.63
CA ASN A 142 13.87 1.47 39.87
C ASN A 142 15.34 1.75 39.56
N TYR A 143 15.94 2.66 40.32
CA TYR A 143 17.35 3.05 40.20
C TYR A 143 18.02 3.12 41.58
N PRO A 144 19.35 2.95 41.68
CA PRO A 144 20.03 2.93 42.97
C PRO A 144 20.07 4.34 43.59
N ASP A 145 19.95 4.44 44.92
CA ASP A 145 19.92 5.75 45.61
C ASP A 145 21.19 6.57 45.41
N ASN A 146 22.31 5.89 45.19
CA ASN A 146 23.63 6.47 44.96
C ASN A 146 23.97 6.64 43.46
N ILE A 147 22.97 6.70 42.57
CA ILE A 147 23.21 6.94 41.14
C ILE A 147 23.98 8.27 40.94
N SER A 148 25.08 8.20 40.18
CA SER A 148 25.96 9.36 39.96
C SER A 148 25.20 10.51 39.24
N PRO A 149 25.53 11.79 39.48
CA PRO A 149 24.91 12.91 38.76
C PRO A 149 25.03 12.80 37.23
N GLN A 150 26.13 12.20 36.76
CA GLN A 150 26.35 11.95 35.34
C GLN A 150 25.34 10.93 34.79
N ASP A 151 25.12 9.83 35.52
CA ASP A 151 24.22 8.77 35.10
C ASP A 151 22.74 9.14 35.27
N GLN A 152 22.41 9.94 36.29
CA GLN A 152 21.10 10.60 36.40
C GLN A 152 20.77 11.39 35.13
N LYS A 153 21.73 12.19 34.65
CA LYS A 153 21.56 13.01 33.45
C LYS A 153 21.44 12.15 32.18
N LYS A 154 22.29 11.12 32.03
CA LYS A 154 22.17 10.16 30.91
C LYS A 154 20.80 9.48 30.91
N LEU A 155 20.32 9.00 32.06
CA LEU A 155 19.02 8.34 32.20
C LEU A 155 17.88 9.30 31.82
N ALA A 156 17.94 10.55 32.26
CA ALA A 156 16.96 11.57 31.90
C ALA A 156 16.90 11.83 30.38
N TYR A 157 18.05 11.82 29.69
CA TYR A 157 18.07 11.94 28.24
C TYR A 157 17.54 10.69 27.53
N LEU A 158 17.88 9.49 28.00
CA LEU A 158 17.34 8.23 27.46
C LEU A 158 15.81 8.18 27.54
N LEU A 159 15.25 8.48 28.72
CA LEU A 159 13.80 8.52 28.92
C LEU A 159 13.15 9.62 28.09
N GLY A 160 13.82 10.78 27.94
CA GLY A 160 13.36 11.86 27.08
C GLY A 160 13.20 11.45 25.61
N GLU A 161 14.01 10.52 25.09
CA GLU A 161 13.83 9.99 23.73
C GLU A 161 12.58 9.11 23.62
N ILE A 162 12.23 8.40 24.68
CA ILE A 162 11.00 7.58 24.74
C ILE A 162 9.77 8.49 24.88
N GLU A 163 9.85 9.55 25.71
CA GLU A 163 8.80 10.57 25.82
C GLU A 163 8.54 11.27 24.48
N ALA A 164 9.59 11.52 23.70
CA ALA A 164 9.51 12.12 22.38
C ALA A 164 9.06 11.13 21.27
N GLY A 165 8.77 9.87 21.61
CA GLY A 165 8.30 8.89 20.64
C GLY A 165 9.39 8.35 19.69
N ARG A 166 10.67 8.54 20.00
CA ARG A 166 11.82 8.06 19.19
C ARG A 166 12.36 6.73 19.69
N PHE A 167 11.46 5.84 20.09
CA PHE A 167 11.81 4.53 20.62
C PHE A 167 10.91 3.46 19.99
N TRP A 168 11.52 2.36 19.52
CA TRP A 168 10.81 1.29 18.82
C TRP A 168 11.11 -0.08 19.44
N PHE A 169 10.05 -0.82 19.77
CA PHE A 169 10.07 -2.14 20.39
C PHE A 169 9.50 -3.22 19.47
N GLY A 170 9.95 -4.47 19.64
CA GLY A 170 9.44 -5.61 18.87
C GLY A 170 9.98 -5.74 17.45
N GLY A 171 9.36 -6.63 16.66
CA GLY A 171 9.73 -6.88 15.26
C GLY A 171 9.03 -5.93 14.28
N GLY A 172 9.53 -5.86 13.04
CA GLY A 172 8.89 -5.05 11.99
C GLY A 172 9.01 -3.52 12.18
N LYS A 173 9.96 -3.05 12.99
CA LYS A 173 10.15 -1.61 13.32
C LYS A 173 10.24 -0.67 12.13
N SER A 174 10.87 -1.15 11.06
CA SER A 174 11.03 -0.40 9.81
C SER A 174 9.80 -0.41 8.90
N LYS A 175 8.75 -1.13 9.31
CA LYS A 175 7.50 -1.37 8.59
C LYS A 175 6.29 -0.75 9.31
N GLY A 176 6.51 0.29 10.12
CA GLY A 176 5.47 1.02 10.83
C GLY A 176 5.14 0.48 12.23
N LEU A 177 5.81 -0.59 12.69
CA LEU A 177 5.46 -1.27 13.94
C LEU A 177 6.30 -0.80 15.13
N GLY A 178 5.72 -0.91 16.31
CA GLY A 178 6.44 -0.90 17.58
C GLY A 178 6.85 0.46 18.12
N ASN A 179 6.33 1.56 17.59
CA ASN A 179 6.62 2.90 18.10
C ASN A 179 5.98 3.09 19.48
N LEU A 180 6.78 3.52 20.46
CA LEU A 180 6.39 3.72 21.85
C LEU A 180 6.51 5.19 22.25
N LYS A 181 5.60 5.63 23.12
CA LYS A 181 5.70 6.91 23.82
C LYS A 181 5.61 6.69 25.32
N LEU A 182 6.50 7.33 26.08
CA LEU A 182 6.42 7.35 27.55
C LEU A 182 5.70 8.62 28.01
N LEU A 183 4.78 8.48 28.95
CA LEU A 183 4.17 9.59 29.70
C LEU A 183 4.50 9.39 31.18
N LEU A 184 5.46 10.14 31.70
CA LEU A 184 5.80 10.08 33.12
C LEU A 184 4.74 10.76 33.98
N ASP A 185 4.62 10.32 35.23
CA ASP A 185 3.83 11.05 36.21
C ASP A 185 4.50 12.40 36.57
N GLU A 186 3.74 13.27 37.23
CA GLU A 186 4.21 14.64 37.52
C GLU A 186 5.49 14.65 38.37
N ASN A 187 5.58 13.75 39.35
CA ASN A 187 6.74 13.64 40.25
C ASN A 187 7.99 13.18 39.49
N SER A 188 7.86 12.13 38.68
CA SER A 188 8.95 11.60 37.85
C SER A 188 9.41 12.62 36.82
N THR A 189 8.47 13.36 36.23
CA THR A 189 8.77 14.48 35.31
C THR A 189 9.60 15.57 36.01
N LYS A 190 9.24 15.96 37.23
CA LYS A 190 10.02 16.93 38.04
C LYS A 190 11.43 16.42 38.34
N ILE A 191 11.58 15.15 38.70
CA ILE A 191 12.89 14.51 38.95
C ILE A 191 13.76 14.56 37.69
N LEU A 192 13.23 14.14 36.54
CA LEU A 192 13.97 14.14 35.27
C LEU A 192 14.40 15.55 34.86
N ARG A 193 13.52 16.54 35.06
CA ARG A 193 13.86 17.94 34.77
C ARG A 193 15.04 18.40 35.63
N LYS A 194 15.01 18.15 36.94
CA LYS A 194 16.12 18.46 37.85
C LYS A 194 17.43 17.77 37.44
N TRP A 195 17.36 16.52 36.99
CA TRP A 195 18.53 15.79 36.49
C TRP A 195 19.10 16.39 35.20
N LYS A 196 18.25 16.90 34.29
CA LYS A 196 18.70 17.57 33.06
C LYS A 196 19.36 18.93 33.34
N GLU A 197 18.89 19.63 34.37
CA GLU A 197 19.36 20.96 34.79
C GLU A 197 20.71 20.92 35.54
N ASN A 198 21.21 19.75 35.93
CA ASN A 198 22.51 19.66 36.59
C ASN A 198 23.67 20.10 35.66
N ASN A 199 24.73 20.69 36.21
CA ASN A 199 25.84 21.23 35.41
C ASN A 199 26.90 20.19 35.01
N THR A 200 26.64 18.90 35.22
CA THR A 200 27.59 17.85 34.88
C THR A 200 27.78 17.76 33.35
N PRO A 201 29.02 17.84 32.83
CA PRO A 201 29.27 17.71 31.40
C PRO A 201 29.03 16.28 30.93
N LEU A 202 28.45 16.13 29.73
CA LEU A 202 28.28 14.85 29.05
C LEU A 202 28.92 14.90 27.67
N LYS A 203 29.60 13.80 27.33
CA LYS A 203 30.11 13.57 25.99
C LYS A 203 29.07 12.78 25.19
N PHE A 204 28.54 13.40 24.13
CA PHE A 204 27.65 12.74 23.19
C PHE A 204 28.44 12.17 22.01
N ASN A 205 27.89 11.17 21.35
CA ASN A 205 28.42 10.61 20.12
C ASN A 205 28.04 11.54 18.94
N PRO A 206 29.02 12.21 18.29
CA PRO A 206 28.75 13.21 17.25
C PRO A 206 28.13 12.59 15.98
N LYS A 207 28.26 11.28 15.77
CA LYS A 207 27.66 10.59 14.61
C LYS A 207 26.15 10.39 14.74
N SER A 208 25.59 10.63 15.92
CA SER A 208 24.16 10.44 16.17
C SER A 208 23.34 11.49 15.45
N ASN A 209 22.38 11.05 14.65
CA ASN A 209 21.41 11.93 14.02
C ASN A 209 20.07 11.23 13.78
N VAL A 210 18.98 12.00 13.77
CA VAL A 210 17.66 11.59 13.32
C VAL A 210 17.16 12.62 12.34
N ILE A 211 16.74 12.19 11.16
CA ILE A 211 16.03 13.05 10.21
C ILE A 211 14.63 12.49 10.05
N SER A 212 13.64 13.32 10.33
CA SER A 212 12.23 12.96 10.15
C SER A 212 11.62 13.75 9.01
N PHE A 213 10.90 13.05 8.14
CA PHE A 213 10.16 13.61 7.02
C PHE A 213 8.68 13.49 7.35
N THR A 214 8.00 14.63 7.49
CA THR A 214 6.54 14.67 7.57
C THR A 214 5.99 14.63 6.16
N VAL A 215 5.31 13.54 5.86
CA VAL A 215 4.84 13.23 4.51
C VAL A 215 3.33 13.26 4.48
N LYS A 216 2.79 14.00 3.52
CA LYS A 216 1.38 13.95 3.15
C LYS A 216 1.24 13.38 1.75
N PHE A 217 0.16 12.68 1.49
CA PHE A 217 -0.13 12.26 0.13
C PHE A 217 -1.62 12.16 -0.11
N GLU A 218 -1.99 12.42 -1.35
CA GLU A 218 -3.36 12.44 -1.83
C GLU A 218 -3.47 11.53 -3.04
N ALA A 219 -4.65 10.97 -3.26
CA ALA A 219 -4.93 10.25 -4.48
C ALA A 219 -5.71 11.10 -5.46
N GLU A 220 -5.15 11.21 -6.66
CA GLU A 220 -5.83 11.86 -7.77
C GLU A 220 -6.92 10.97 -8.37
N ASN A 221 -6.82 9.66 -8.15
CA ASN A 221 -7.80 8.67 -8.59
C ASN A 221 -8.45 7.97 -7.38
N PRO A 222 -9.67 7.41 -7.57
CA PRO A 222 -10.24 6.41 -6.68
C PRO A 222 -9.23 5.41 -6.11
N LEU A 223 -9.29 5.20 -4.80
CA LEU A 223 -8.44 4.23 -4.10
C LEU A 223 -9.28 3.07 -3.59
N LEU A 224 -8.98 1.86 -4.04
CA LEU A 224 -9.66 0.64 -3.60
C LEU A 224 -9.52 0.43 -2.07
N VAL A 225 -10.66 0.31 -1.39
CA VAL A 225 -10.74 0.07 0.06
C VAL A 225 -10.85 -1.42 0.33
N GLY A 226 -10.29 -1.86 1.46
CA GLY A 226 -10.00 -3.24 1.86
C GLY A 226 -11.07 -4.32 1.68
N TRP A 227 -12.33 -3.99 1.34
CA TRP A 227 -13.43 -4.96 1.25
C TRP A 227 -14.05 -4.93 -0.15
N SER A 228 -13.86 -6.00 -0.95
CA SER A 228 -14.72 -6.24 -2.11
C SER A 228 -16.06 -6.66 -1.57
N LEU A 229 -17.10 -6.12 -2.16
CA LEU A 229 -18.39 -6.77 -2.12
C LEU A 229 -18.23 -7.83 -3.23
N GLY A 230 -18.02 -9.10 -2.88
CA GLY A 230 -17.68 -10.12 -3.90
C GLY A 230 -18.83 -10.43 -4.88
N HIS A 231 -18.71 -11.54 -5.61
CA HIS A 231 -19.61 -11.90 -6.70
C HIS A 231 -21.00 -12.30 -6.22
N LYS A 232 -21.99 -12.16 -7.12
CA LYS A 232 -23.32 -12.73 -6.97
C LYS A 232 -23.29 -14.17 -7.49
N ASP A 233 -22.91 -15.13 -6.65
CA ASP A 233 -23.04 -16.55 -6.97
C ASP A 233 -24.15 -17.21 -6.13
N LYS A 234 -25.20 -17.72 -6.79
CA LYS A 234 -26.40 -18.23 -6.12
C LYS A 234 -26.15 -19.58 -5.44
N GLU A 235 -25.17 -20.35 -5.92
CA GLU A 235 -25.00 -21.76 -5.55
C GLU A 235 -23.90 -22.01 -4.50
N LYS A 236 -22.94 -21.09 -4.32
CA LYS A 236 -21.93 -21.23 -3.26
C LYS A 236 -22.40 -20.63 -1.93
N LYS A 237 -22.22 -21.38 -0.83
CA LYS A 237 -22.21 -20.84 0.53
C LYS A 237 -20.83 -20.24 0.75
N VAL A 238 -20.58 -18.99 0.33
CA VAL A 238 -19.28 -18.38 0.64
C VAL A 238 -19.30 -17.83 2.06
N ILE A 239 -18.87 -18.71 2.97
CA ILE A 239 -18.41 -18.39 4.32
C ILE A 239 -16.96 -17.87 4.15
N ASP A 240 -16.37 -17.19 5.14
CA ASP A 240 -14.97 -16.72 5.12
C ASP A 240 -14.02 -17.95 5.04
N GLU A 241 -13.90 -18.61 3.88
CA GLU A 241 -13.25 -19.91 3.68
C GLU A 241 -11.81 -19.88 4.21
N TRP A 242 -11.09 -18.77 3.99
CA TRP A 242 -9.74 -18.61 4.52
C TRP A 242 -9.69 -18.56 6.06
N MET A 243 -10.68 -17.98 6.74
CA MET A 243 -10.71 -17.99 8.22
C MET A 243 -11.09 -19.37 8.72
N ASP A 244 -11.99 -20.08 8.03
CA ASP A 244 -12.35 -21.45 8.40
C ASP A 244 -11.18 -22.40 8.17
N GLU A 245 -10.45 -22.26 7.06
CA GLU A 245 -9.20 -22.98 6.79
C GLU A 245 -8.13 -22.66 7.84
N ALA A 246 -7.92 -21.39 8.17
CA ALA A 246 -6.97 -21.00 9.20
C ALA A 246 -7.37 -21.55 10.58
N ILE A 247 -8.65 -21.44 10.96
CA ILE A 247 -9.17 -22.00 12.22
C ILE A 247 -8.98 -23.52 12.22
N LYS A 248 -9.31 -24.21 11.13
CA LYS A 248 -9.16 -25.66 10.99
C LYS A 248 -7.71 -26.11 11.05
N GLU A 249 -6.79 -25.37 10.43
CA GLU A 249 -5.35 -25.60 10.51
C GLU A 249 -4.86 -25.49 11.96
N ILE A 250 -5.27 -24.41 12.65
CA ILE A 250 -4.92 -24.17 14.06
C ILE A 250 -5.56 -25.23 14.97
N GLU A 251 -6.80 -25.64 14.73
CA GLU A 251 -7.46 -26.73 15.46
C GLU A 251 -6.73 -28.07 15.27
N GLY A 252 -6.23 -28.34 14.06
CA GLY A 252 -5.38 -29.49 13.76
C GLY A 252 -4.05 -29.46 14.52
N HIS A 253 -3.36 -28.31 14.50
CA HIS A 253 -2.14 -28.09 15.28
C HIS A 253 -2.40 -28.27 16.79
N LYS A 254 -3.45 -27.64 17.33
CA LYS A 254 -3.88 -27.75 18.73
C LYS A 254 -4.09 -29.19 19.15
N LYS A 255 -4.80 -29.98 18.33
CA LYS A 255 -5.07 -31.40 18.60
C LYS A 255 -3.76 -32.18 18.76
N ASN A 256 -2.76 -31.91 17.93
CA ASN A 256 -1.46 -32.54 18.06
C ASN A 256 -0.69 -32.03 19.29
N CYS A 257 -0.77 -30.74 19.62
CA CYS A 257 -0.25 -30.20 20.87
C CYS A 257 -0.86 -30.90 22.10
N ASP A 258 -2.19 -31.06 22.14
CA ASP A 258 -2.89 -31.75 23.23
C ASP A 258 -2.41 -33.21 23.40
N LYS A 259 -2.19 -33.92 22.28
CA LYS A 259 -1.64 -35.29 22.32
C LYS A 259 -0.23 -35.32 22.94
N VAL A 260 0.65 -34.39 22.56
CA VAL A 260 2.02 -34.32 23.14
C VAL A 260 1.97 -33.89 24.60
N ALA A 261 1.12 -32.92 24.94
CA ALA A 261 0.89 -32.43 26.30
C ALA A 261 0.45 -33.57 27.23
N LYS A 262 -0.44 -34.45 26.76
CA LYS A 262 -0.91 -35.61 27.49
C LYS A 262 0.16 -36.70 27.63
N ASN A 263 0.79 -37.08 26.51
CA ASN A 263 1.63 -38.27 26.43
C ASN A 263 3.11 -38.02 26.78
N GLY A 264 3.59 -36.77 26.72
CA GLY A 264 4.99 -36.43 26.96
C GLY A 264 5.96 -36.98 25.90
N ASN A 265 5.46 -37.29 24.70
CA ASN A 265 6.24 -37.75 23.55
C ASN A 265 5.52 -37.43 22.23
N PHE A 266 6.21 -37.61 21.11
CA PHE A 266 5.69 -37.33 19.76
C PHE A 266 5.04 -38.56 19.08
N ASN A 267 4.90 -39.71 19.74
CA ASN A 267 4.61 -40.99 19.07
C ASN A 267 3.25 -41.03 18.34
N ASN A 268 2.29 -40.18 18.72
CA ASN A 268 0.91 -40.19 18.21
C ASN A 268 0.46 -38.92 17.47
N VAL A 269 1.41 -38.10 17.00
CA VAL A 269 1.11 -36.89 16.21
C VAL A 269 1.44 -37.05 14.74
N ASP A 270 0.84 -36.20 13.92
CA ASP A 270 0.98 -36.24 12.46
C ASP A 270 2.42 -35.93 12.01
N SER A 271 2.83 -36.48 10.86
CA SER A 271 4.21 -36.36 10.35
C SER A 271 4.61 -34.92 10.03
N GLY A 272 3.70 -34.12 9.47
CA GLY A 272 3.92 -32.69 9.22
C GLY A 272 4.17 -31.91 10.51
N PHE A 273 3.38 -32.17 11.55
CA PHE A 273 3.58 -31.56 12.87
C PHE A 273 4.93 -31.94 13.48
N ARG A 274 5.37 -33.20 13.36
CA ARG A 274 6.73 -33.58 13.80
C ARG A 274 7.79 -32.80 13.05
N GLN A 275 7.66 -32.64 11.73
CA GLN A 275 8.64 -31.91 10.92
C GLN A 275 8.77 -30.43 11.33
N GLU A 276 7.65 -29.76 11.58
CA GLU A 276 7.62 -28.37 12.04
C GLU A 276 8.31 -28.20 13.40
N HIS A 277 8.14 -29.19 14.27
CA HIS A 277 8.67 -29.21 15.63
C HIS A 277 9.96 -30.04 15.78
N ASN A 278 10.66 -30.34 14.68
CA ASN A 278 11.84 -31.22 14.67
C ASN A 278 12.94 -30.82 15.66
N LYS A 279 13.08 -29.51 15.94
CA LYS A 279 14.05 -28.98 16.92
C LYS A 279 13.78 -29.40 18.36
N LEU A 280 12.60 -29.97 18.65
CA LEU A 280 12.12 -30.32 19.98
C LEU A 280 12.05 -31.83 20.22
N LEU A 281 12.37 -32.65 19.21
CA LEU A 281 12.37 -34.12 19.33
C LEU A 281 13.29 -34.64 20.45
N ASN A 282 14.26 -33.83 20.86
CA ASN A 282 15.21 -34.15 21.94
C ASN A 282 14.67 -33.86 23.34
N LEU A 283 13.54 -33.16 23.48
CA LEU A 283 12.88 -32.91 24.77
C LEU A 283 11.94 -34.08 25.11
N ARG A 284 11.91 -34.53 26.38
CA ARG A 284 11.04 -35.62 26.85
C ARG A 284 10.45 -35.34 28.24
N GLY A 285 9.39 -36.07 28.58
CA GLY A 285 8.80 -36.05 29.93
C GLY A 285 8.09 -34.73 30.25
N ASN A 286 8.19 -34.26 31.49
CA ASN A 286 7.40 -33.13 32.00
C ASN A 286 7.68 -31.80 31.29
N VAL A 287 8.92 -31.55 30.89
CA VAL A 287 9.30 -30.32 30.14
C VAL A 287 8.59 -30.27 28.79
N LEU A 288 8.43 -31.42 28.12
CA LEU A 288 7.69 -31.51 26.87
C LEU A 288 6.18 -31.29 27.12
N LYS A 289 5.64 -31.90 28.18
CA LYS A 289 4.22 -31.76 28.54
C LYS A 289 3.85 -30.30 28.80
N GLU A 290 4.58 -29.61 29.66
CA GLU A 290 4.32 -28.21 30.00
C GLU A 290 4.34 -27.30 28.77
N ASN A 291 5.36 -27.46 27.92
CA ASN A 291 5.52 -26.68 26.70
C ASN A 291 4.36 -26.88 25.70
N PHE A 292 3.89 -28.11 25.52
CA PHE A 292 2.80 -28.40 24.59
C PHE A 292 1.40 -28.12 25.18
N THR A 293 1.21 -28.18 26.51
CA THR A 293 0.00 -27.67 27.18
C THR A 293 -0.18 -26.18 26.87
N LYS A 294 0.93 -25.45 26.89
CA LYS A 294 0.95 -24.02 26.57
C LYS A 294 0.70 -23.76 25.09
N ALA A 295 1.34 -24.52 24.21
CA ALA A 295 1.06 -24.45 22.77
C ALA A 295 -0.42 -24.71 22.46
N SER A 296 -1.05 -25.69 23.11
CA SER A 296 -2.48 -25.94 22.94
C SER A 296 -3.35 -24.76 23.41
N GLN A 297 -3.06 -24.21 24.59
CA GLN A 297 -3.77 -23.04 25.09
C GLN A 297 -3.56 -21.80 24.19
N ASN A 298 -2.42 -21.73 23.50
CA ASN A 298 -2.14 -20.66 22.56
C ASN A 298 -3.01 -20.73 21.31
N ASP A 299 -3.11 -21.92 20.75
CA ASP A 299 -3.94 -22.19 19.60
C ASP A 299 -5.41 -21.92 19.94
N GLN A 300 -5.86 -22.32 21.14
CA GLN A 300 -7.20 -22.01 21.63
C GLN A 300 -7.46 -20.50 21.66
N ASN A 301 -6.52 -19.72 22.21
CA ASN A 301 -6.66 -18.27 22.28
C ASN A 301 -6.65 -17.61 20.90
N LEU A 302 -5.87 -18.15 19.95
CA LEU A 302 -5.85 -17.68 18.56
C LEU A 302 -7.16 -18.00 17.83
N ILE A 303 -7.71 -19.22 17.99
CA ILE A 303 -9.02 -19.62 17.44
C ILE A 303 -10.12 -18.67 17.94
N GLU A 304 -10.14 -18.44 19.25
CA GLU A 304 -11.09 -17.54 19.90
C GLU A 304 -10.98 -16.10 19.41
N PHE A 305 -9.75 -15.60 19.25
CA PHE A 305 -9.49 -14.31 18.64
C PHE A 305 -10.01 -14.23 17.20
N LEU A 306 -9.71 -15.22 16.36
CA LEU A 306 -10.17 -15.24 14.97
C LEU A 306 -11.70 -15.23 14.89
N ARG A 307 -12.37 -16.05 15.71
CA ARG A 307 -13.85 -16.07 15.78
C ARG A 307 -14.43 -14.72 16.20
N TRP A 308 -13.81 -14.05 17.19
CA TRP A 308 -14.21 -12.71 17.62
C TRP A 308 -14.02 -11.64 16.55
N PHE A 309 -12.82 -11.60 15.96
CA PHE A 309 -12.44 -10.64 14.96
C PHE A 309 -13.37 -10.75 13.75
N ARG A 310 -13.72 -11.98 13.35
CA ARG A 310 -14.74 -12.25 12.34
C ARG A 310 -16.08 -11.61 12.67
N GLY A 311 -16.52 -11.70 13.94
CA GLY A 311 -17.75 -11.07 14.42
C GLY A 311 -17.71 -9.54 14.25
N GLN A 312 -16.63 -8.90 14.72
CA GLN A 312 -16.43 -7.45 14.62
C GLN A 312 -16.36 -6.96 13.17
N VAL A 313 -15.66 -7.69 12.28
CA VAL A 313 -15.60 -7.40 10.85
C VAL A 313 -16.99 -7.53 10.21
N THR A 314 -17.75 -8.56 10.58
CA THR A 314 -19.11 -8.78 10.05
C THR A 314 -20.05 -7.64 10.42
N GLU A 315 -20.00 -7.18 11.67
CA GLU A 315 -20.79 -6.04 12.15
C GLU A 315 -20.44 -4.76 11.38
N GLU A 316 -19.15 -4.47 11.20
CA GLU A 316 -18.71 -3.28 10.47
C GLU A 316 -19.06 -3.35 8.98
N ILE A 317 -18.96 -4.52 8.33
CA ILE A 317 -19.43 -4.72 6.93
C ILE A 317 -20.93 -4.49 6.81
N GLY A 318 -21.71 -4.85 7.83
CA GLY A 318 -23.17 -4.70 7.84
C GLY A 318 -23.68 -3.26 7.89
N LYS A 319 -22.81 -2.29 8.17
CA LYS A 319 -23.16 -0.86 8.24
C LYS A 319 -23.56 -0.30 6.88
N GLU A 320 -24.53 0.61 6.88
CA GLU A 320 -25.17 1.15 5.67
C GLU A 320 -24.17 1.65 4.61
N TYR A 321 -23.13 2.38 5.02
CA TYR A 321 -22.11 2.91 4.11
C TYR A 321 -21.19 1.85 3.47
N ASN A 322 -21.26 0.60 3.95
CA ASN A 322 -20.58 -0.56 3.36
C ASN A 322 -21.56 -1.48 2.60
N ARG A 323 -22.87 -1.18 2.57
CA ARG A 323 -23.88 -2.04 1.93
C ARG A 323 -23.87 -1.90 0.40
N ASP A 324 -24.09 -3.03 -0.26
CA ASP A 324 -24.46 -3.06 -1.67
C ASP A 324 -25.97 -2.84 -1.83
N PHE A 325 -26.36 -1.64 -2.27
CA PHE A 325 -27.76 -1.29 -2.48
C PHE A 325 -28.40 -1.86 -3.75
N ARG A 326 -27.69 -2.71 -4.49
CA ARG A 326 -28.13 -3.26 -5.78
C ARG A 326 -28.81 -4.63 -5.64
N LEU A 327 -28.94 -5.17 -4.43
CA LEU A 327 -29.55 -6.49 -4.15
C LEU A 327 -30.71 -6.32 -3.15
N ASN A 328 -31.90 -6.83 -3.48
CA ASN A 328 -33.04 -6.85 -2.56
C ASN A 328 -32.65 -7.49 -1.22
N GLU A 329 -33.20 -6.96 -0.13
CA GLU A 329 -32.78 -7.15 1.27
C GLU A 329 -32.73 -8.61 1.75
N GLU A 330 -33.40 -9.55 1.06
CA GLU A 330 -33.61 -10.92 1.54
C GLU A 330 -32.51 -11.93 1.17
N THR A 331 -31.50 -11.58 0.35
CA THR A 331 -30.54 -12.60 -0.19
C THR A 331 -29.07 -12.16 -0.21
N VAL A 332 -28.65 -11.34 0.75
CA VAL A 332 -27.27 -10.84 0.81
C VAL A 332 -26.30 -11.96 1.21
N LYS A 333 -25.65 -12.58 0.21
CA LYS A 333 -24.40 -13.33 0.37
C LYS A 333 -23.25 -12.43 -0.07
N ILE A 334 -22.46 -11.93 0.88
CA ILE A 334 -21.24 -11.17 0.59
C ILE A 334 -20.11 -12.18 0.41
N GLU A 335 -19.66 -12.38 -0.81
CA GLU A 335 -18.47 -13.16 -1.07
C GLU A 335 -17.23 -12.36 -0.60
N ARG A 336 -16.55 -12.87 0.42
CA ARG A 336 -15.33 -12.25 0.98
C ARG A 336 -14.15 -12.75 0.18
N SER A 337 -13.62 -11.94 -0.72
CA SER A 337 -12.32 -12.27 -1.30
C SER A 337 -11.21 -11.99 -0.28
N GLU A 338 -10.14 -12.74 -0.39
CA GLU A 338 -8.87 -12.44 0.25
C GLU A 338 -8.51 -10.94 0.15
N SER A 339 -8.24 -10.29 1.28
CA SER A 339 -8.06 -8.84 1.42
C SER A 339 -6.69 -8.30 0.94
N TYR A 340 -5.85 -9.17 0.37
CA TYR A 340 -4.40 -8.97 0.24
C TYR A 340 -3.97 -7.96 -0.84
N ASP A 341 -4.80 -7.67 -1.84
CA ASP A 341 -4.44 -6.81 -3.00
C ASP A 341 -4.89 -5.34 -2.88
N ARG A 342 -5.21 -4.85 -1.68
CA ARG A 342 -5.92 -3.56 -1.53
C ARG A 342 -5.06 -2.46 -0.94
N ILE A 343 -5.37 -1.20 -1.31
CA ILE A 343 -4.57 -0.03 -0.95
C ILE A 343 -4.67 0.28 0.55
N PHE A 344 -5.82 -0.04 1.17
CA PHE A 344 -6.14 0.29 2.55
C PHE A 344 -6.43 -0.91 3.43
N MET A 345 -6.05 -0.77 4.71
CA MET A 345 -6.52 -1.63 5.78
C MET A 345 -7.36 -0.81 6.75
N ARG A 346 -8.38 -1.46 7.33
CA ARG A 346 -9.04 -0.97 8.53
C ARG A 346 -8.44 -1.74 9.70
N MET A 347 -7.97 -1.03 10.73
CA MET A 347 -7.54 -1.64 12.00
C MET A 347 -8.44 -1.20 13.13
N LEU A 348 -8.65 -2.07 14.10
CA LEU A 348 -9.22 -1.66 15.38
C LEU A 348 -8.16 -0.88 16.17
N LYS A 349 -8.59 0.20 16.82
CA LYS A 349 -7.78 0.95 17.79
C LYS A 349 -8.59 1.32 19.01
N TRP A 350 -7.90 1.54 20.13
CA TRP A 350 -8.53 2.08 21.34
C TRP A 350 -8.85 3.58 21.17
N LYS A 351 -10.07 3.98 21.56
CA LYS A 351 -10.46 5.38 21.76
C LYS A 351 -9.69 5.92 22.96
N SER A 352 -8.96 7.03 22.78
CA SER A 352 -8.42 7.74 23.93
C SER A 352 -9.56 8.51 24.61
N ASN A 353 -9.85 8.16 25.86
CA ASN A 353 -10.70 8.88 26.84
C ASN A 353 -12.14 8.38 27.10
N GLU A 354 -12.54 7.18 26.69
CA GLU A 354 -13.87 6.62 27.06
C GLU A 354 -13.78 5.24 27.72
N ASN A 355 -14.83 4.91 28.48
CA ASN A 355 -14.99 3.69 29.26
C ASN A 355 -14.68 2.42 28.41
N PRO A 356 -14.00 1.39 28.97
CA PRO A 356 -13.52 0.21 28.22
C PRO A 356 -14.63 -0.55 27.45
N GLN A 357 -15.88 -0.45 27.89
CA GLN A 357 -17.02 -1.15 27.29
C GLN A 357 -17.49 -0.58 25.93
N ASN A 358 -17.06 0.62 25.54
CA ASN A 358 -17.36 1.28 24.24
C ASN A 358 -16.08 1.70 23.46
N GLY A 359 -14.95 1.05 23.77
CA GLY A 359 -13.61 1.61 23.57
C GLY A 359 -12.92 1.36 22.23
N LEU A 360 -13.43 0.51 21.34
CA LEU A 360 -12.78 0.21 20.05
C LEU A 360 -13.42 1.00 18.90
N ARG A 361 -12.59 1.58 18.01
CA ARG A 361 -13.05 2.15 16.74
C ARG A 361 -12.20 1.68 15.58
N TRP A 362 -12.81 1.50 14.41
CA TRP A 362 -12.09 1.28 13.17
C TRP A 362 -11.35 2.55 12.75
N GLU A 363 -10.07 2.42 12.42
CA GLU A 363 -9.24 3.46 11.83
C GLU A 363 -8.73 2.98 10.47
N ILE A 364 -8.82 3.86 9.48
CA ILE A 364 -8.26 3.61 8.15
C ILE A 364 -6.81 4.04 8.15
N TYR A 365 -5.96 3.16 7.64
CA TYR A 365 -4.55 3.41 7.52
C TYR A 365 -3.95 2.67 6.33
N ILE A 366 -2.78 3.12 5.90
CA ILE A 366 -1.90 2.38 5.00
C ILE A 366 -0.73 1.87 5.84
N PRO A 367 -0.49 0.55 5.90
CA PRO A 367 0.64 0.00 6.62
C PRO A 367 1.97 0.58 6.13
N GLY A 368 2.88 0.90 7.05
CA GLY A 368 4.24 1.33 6.72
C GLY A 368 5.01 0.26 5.93
N SER A 369 4.63 -1.02 6.07
CA SER A 369 5.12 -2.13 5.24
C SER A 369 4.75 -1.97 3.76
N THR A 370 3.55 -1.52 3.44
CA THR A 370 3.05 -1.27 2.08
C THR A 370 3.82 -0.13 1.43
N ILE A 371 3.96 1.00 2.15
CA ILE A 371 4.72 2.17 1.70
C ILE A 371 6.18 1.77 1.44
N LYS A 372 6.81 1.10 2.42
CA LYS A 372 8.17 0.60 2.30
C LYS A 372 8.33 -0.34 1.10
N GLY A 373 7.38 -1.24 0.87
CA GLY A 373 7.38 -2.17 -0.26
C GLY A 373 7.36 -1.44 -1.60
N ALA A 374 6.48 -0.45 -1.75
CA ALA A 374 6.39 0.37 -2.96
C ALA A 374 7.67 1.17 -3.23
N PHE A 375 8.22 1.82 -2.20
CA PHE A 375 9.50 2.54 -2.30
C PHE A 375 10.67 1.61 -2.63
N ARG A 376 10.72 0.43 -2.03
CA ARG A 376 11.77 -0.56 -2.32
C ARG A 376 11.69 -1.05 -3.76
N VAL A 377 10.50 -1.39 -4.25
CA VAL A 377 10.27 -1.80 -5.65
C VAL A 377 10.72 -0.69 -6.60
N ARG A 378 10.36 0.56 -6.31
CA ARG A 378 10.78 1.70 -7.13
C ARG A 378 12.30 1.88 -7.10
N ALA A 379 12.93 1.75 -5.95
CA ALA A 379 14.37 1.87 -5.80
C ALA A 379 15.12 0.80 -6.61
N GLU A 380 14.68 -0.46 -6.49
CA GLU A 380 15.23 -1.56 -7.30
C GLU A 380 15.03 -1.28 -8.80
N ARG A 381 13.89 -0.71 -9.20
CA ARG A 381 13.60 -0.32 -10.59
C ARG A 381 14.50 0.79 -11.11
N ILE A 382 14.76 1.83 -10.31
CA ILE A 382 15.71 2.90 -10.64
C ILE A 382 17.10 2.30 -10.86
N LEU A 383 17.59 1.54 -9.89
CA LEU A 383 18.94 0.96 -9.96
C LEU A 383 19.08 0.03 -11.16
N ASN A 384 18.12 -0.87 -11.42
CA ASN A 384 18.16 -1.75 -12.60
C ASN A 384 18.03 -1.01 -13.94
N THR A 385 17.40 0.16 -13.95
CA THR A 385 17.35 1.03 -15.13
C THR A 385 18.73 1.60 -15.43
N LEU A 386 19.47 2.00 -14.38
CA LEU A 386 20.78 2.63 -14.50
C LEU A 386 21.94 1.63 -14.58
N SER A 387 21.80 0.44 -14.01
CA SER A 387 22.85 -0.58 -13.89
C SER A 387 22.68 -1.75 -14.86
N GLN A 388 22.00 -1.57 -15.99
CA GLN A 388 21.80 -2.61 -17.02
C GLN A 388 21.26 -3.95 -16.46
N ASN A 389 20.24 -3.91 -15.59
CA ASN A 389 19.60 -5.13 -15.08
C ASN A 389 20.55 -6.10 -14.32
N GLN A 390 21.53 -5.55 -13.58
CA GLN A 390 22.45 -6.32 -12.75
C GLN A 390 21.84 -6.86 -11.44
N LEU A 391 20.73 -6.31 -10.93
CA LEU A 391 20.10 -6.83 -9.71
C LEU A 391 19.37 -8.14 -9.97
N ARG A 392 19.56 -9.12 -9.08
CA ARG A 392 18.95 -10.45 -9.18
C ARG A 392 18.53 -10.95 -7.79
N TYR A 393 17.53 -11.81 -7.74
CA TYR A 393 17.23 -12.58 -6.55
C TYR A 393 17.82 -13.98 -6.71
N ASP A 394 18.52 -14.46 -5.67
CA ASP A 394 18.98 -15.85 -5.63
C ASP A 394 17.83 -16.83 -5.31
N SER A 395 18.09 -18.13 -5.36
CA SER A 395 17.11 -19.17 -5.05
C SER A 395 16.62 -19.16 -3.60
N ARG A 396 17.31 -18.42 -2.70
CA ARG A 396 16.94 -18.22 -1.30
C ARG A 396 16.15 -16.93 -1.09
N GLY A 397 15.90 -16.17 -2.16
CA GLY A 397 15.16 -14.91 -2.12
C GLY A 397 15.97 -13.71 -1.63
N ASN A 398 17.30 -13.79 -1.61
CA ASN A 398 18.18 -12.66 -1.28
C ASN A 398 18.49 -11.83 -2.52
N LEU A 399 18.52 -10.51 -2.35
CA LEU A 399 18.91 -9.59 -3.41
C LEU A 399 20.44 -9.59 -3.57
N THR A 400 20.91 -9.83 -4.79
CA THR A 400 22.33 -9.86 -5.18
C THR A 400 22.59 -8.88 -6.33
N GLY A 401 23.87 -8.71 -6.70
CA GLY A 401 24.34 -7.73 -7.69
C GLY A 401 24.95 -6.47 -7.06
N ASP A 402 25.58 -5.63 -7.88
CA ASP A 402 26.47 -4.54 -7.46
C ASP A 402 25.79 -3.52 -6.54
N PHE A 403 24.50 -3.29 -6.73
CA PHE A 403 23.72 -2.30 -5.98
C PHE A 403 22.85 -2.89 -4.85
N SER A 404 22.93 -4.21 -4.61
CA SER A 404 22.18 -4.89 -3.54
C SER A 404 22.46 -4.28 -2.17
N ARG A 405 23.71 -3.89 -1.89
CA ARG A 405 24.12 -3.27 -0.63
C ARG A 405 23.45 -1.92 -0.40
N MET A 406 23.26 -1.12 -1.44
CA MET A 406 22.59 0.19 -1.34
C MET A 406 21.12 0.02 -0.94
N ILE A 407 20.41 -0.91 -1.60
CA ILE A 407 19.03 -1.27 -1.27
C ILE A 407 18.92 -1.85 0.14
N ASN A 408 19.80 -2.78 0.51
CA ASN A 408 19.76 -3.44 1.81
C ASN A 408 20.19 -2.50 2.94
N ARG A 409 21.06 -1.51 2.69
CA ARG A 409 21.36 -0.42 3.63
C ARG A 409 20.13 0.46 3.86
N LEU A 410 19.47 0.89 2.79
CA LEU A 410 18.28 1.73 2.88
C LEU A 410 17.12 0.97 3.54
N PHE A 411 16.67 -0.13 2.94
CA PHE A 411 15.44 -0.85 3.31
C PHE A 411 15.66 -2.05 4.23
N GLY A 412 16.90 -2.39 4.59
CA GLY A 412 17.20 -3.57 5.40
C GLY A 412 17.14 -4.89 4.61
N GLU A 413 17.64 -5.95 5.26
CA GLU A 413 17.57 -7.33 4.80
C GLU A 413 17.46 -8.27 6.02
N GLN A 414 17.31 -9.57 5.81
CA GLN A 414 17.22 -10.51 6.93
C GLN A 414 18.45 -10.39 7.84
N GLY A 415 18.23 -10.13 9.13
CA GLY A 415 19.29 -9.95 10.12
C GLY A 415 19.98 -8.57 10.13
N ARG A 416 19.70 -7.68 9.17
CA ARG A 416 20.26 -6.31 9.15
C ARG A 416 19.18 -5.24 9.17
N LYS A 417 19.40 -4.22 10.00
CA LYS A 417 18.47 -3.09 10.16
C LYS A 417 18.52 -2.17 8.93
N SER A 418 17.36 -1.66 8.55
CA SER A 418 17.24 -0.53 7.63
C SER A 418 17.65 0.77 8.32
N ILE A 419 18.17 1.74 7.56
CA ILE A 419 18.35 3.10 8.06
C ILE A 419 17.09 3.94 7.99
N ILE A 420 16.18 3.63 7.04
CA ILE A 420 14.88 4.29 6.95
C ILE A 420 13.78 3.44 7.60
N ASN A 421 12.96 4.10 8.41
CA ASN A 421 11.74 3.54 8.99
C ASN A 421 10.53 4.28 8.41
N PHE A 422 9.59 3.52 7.85
CA PHE A 422 8.33 4.06 7.33
C PHE A 422 7.26 3.92 8.41
N GLY A 423 6.67 5.03 8.86
CA GLY A 423 5.49 5.01 9.71
C GLY A 423 4.26 4.49 8.96
N ASP A 424 3.28 3.97 9.69
CA ASP A 424 1.93 3.82 9.15
C ASP A 424 1.39 5.20 8.72
N ALA A 425 0.63 5.25 7.63
CA ALA A 425 -0.02 6.49 7.19
C ALA A 425 -1.50 6.47 7.61
N TYR A 426 -1.95 7.54 8.24
CA TYR A 426 -3.31 7.68 8.76
C TYR A 426 -4.05 8.81 8.04
N LEU A 427 -5.37 8.72 7.97
CA LEU A 427 -6.19 9.82 7.44
C LEU A 427 -5.95 11.10 8.23
N SER A 428 -5.73 12.20 7.53
CA SER A 428 -5.56 13.52 8.16
C SER A 428 -6.88 14.02 8.79
N THR A 429 -8.03 13.55 8.31
CA THR A 429 -9.37 13.92 8.83
C THR A 429 -10.23 12.66 9.08
N PRO A 430 -10.05 11.99 10.25
CA PRO A 430 -10.64 10.67 10.51
C PRO A 430 -12.13 10.69 10.90
N GLU A 431 -12.75 11.85 11.11
CA GLU A 431 -14.12 11.98 11.66
C GLU A 431 -15.23 11.92 10.59
N ASP A 432 -14.89 12.06 9.31
CA ASP A 432 -15.85 12.23 8.21
C ASP A 432 -15.62 11.20 7.08
N VAL A 433 -15.35 9.94 7.43
CA VAL A 433 -14.87 8.97 6.43
C VAL A 433 -16.01 8.17 5.80
N ASN A 434 -17.11 7.99 6.52
CA ASN A 434 -18.22 7.12 6.13
C ASN A 434 -18.98 7.63 4.88
N HIS A 435 -18.96 8.94 4.63
CA HIS A 435 -19.59 9.56 3.45
C HIS A 435 -18.67 9.68 2.23
N LYS A 436 -17.49 9.05 2.25
CA LYS A 436 -16.48 9.26 1.21
C LYS A 436 -16.08 7.97 0.46
N PHE A 437 -16.89 6.93 0.60
CA PHE A 437 -16.77 5.71 -0.20
C PHE A 437 -17.75 5.75 -1.34
N SER A 438 -17.34 5.29 -2.51
CA SER A 438 -18.23 5.09 -3.65
C SER A 438 -18.14 3.64 -4.07
N SER A 439 -19.26 3.12 -4.58
CA SER A 439 -19.32 1.77 -5.14
C SER A 439 -19.03 1.81 -6.63
N MET A 440 -18.58 0.72 -7.24
CA MET A 440 -18.51 0.59 -8.70
C MET A 440 -18.73 -0.85 -9.13
N ASP A 441 -19.58 -1.02 -10.15
CA ASP A 441 -19.66 -2.25 -10.95
C ASP A 441 -18.40 -2.35 -11.83
N SER A 442 -17.56 -3.35 -11.61
CA SER A 442 -16.50 -3.73 -12.56
C SER A 442 -16.93 -4.97 -13.34
N ILE A 443 -16.96 -4.90 -14.66
CA ILE A 443 -17.21 -6.07 -15.51
C ILE A 443 -16.02 -6.27 -16.44
N LYS A 444 -15.39 -7.45 -16.40
CA LYS A 444 -14.38 -7.82 -17.40
C LYS A 444 -15.08 -8.09 -18.73
N ILE A 445 -14.61 -7.43 -19.79
CA ILE A 445 -15.08 -7.68 -21.17
C ILE A 445 -14.06 -8.56 -21.88
N ASN A 446 -14.55 -9.60 -22.56
CA ASN A 446 -13.71 -10.37 -23.46
C ASN A 446 -13.47 -9.54 -24.75
N PRO A 447 -12.21 -9.25 -25.10
CA PRO A 447 -11.90 -8.36 -26.23
C PRO A 447 -12.27 -8.97 -27.59
N GLU A 448 -12.32 -10.29 -27.74
CA GLU A 448 -12.72 -10.95 -28.98
C GLU A 448 -14.25 -10.93 -29.15
N THR A 449 -14.99 -11.32 -28.12
CA THR A 449 -16.45 -11.45 -28.23
C THR A 449 -17.22 -10.17 -27.93
N GLY A 450 -16.58 -9.18 -27.31
CA GLY A 450 -17.20 -7.95 -26.82
C GLY A 450 -18.26 -8.18 -25.73
N LYS A 451 -18.33 -9.39 -25.16
CA LYS A 451 -19.30 -9.78 -24.12
C LYS A 451 -18.68 -9.68 -22.73
N PRO A 452 -19.49 -9.44 -21.69
CA PRO A 452 -19.10 -9.72 -20.30
C PRO A 452 -18.56 -11.14 -20.16
N VAL A 453 -17.42 -11.28 -19.47
CA VAL A 453 -16.93 -12.59 -19.03
C VAL A 453 -17.78 -13.02 -17.85
N GLU A 454 -18.40 -14.20 -17.96
CA GLU A 454 -19.21 -14.78 -16.89
C GLU A 454 -18.37 -14.99 -15.63
N GLY A 455 -18.95 -14.71 -14.45
CA GLY A 455 -18.25 -14.75 -13.17
C GLY A 455 -17.26 -13.59 -12.92
N ALA A 456 -16.96 -12.73 -13.90
CA ALA A 456 -15.95 -11.68 -13.75
C ALA A 456 -16.50 -10.31 -13.31
N LYS A 457 -17.74 -10.25 -12.77
CA LYS A 457 -18.35 -9.02 -12.24
C LYS A 457 -17.83 -8.77 -10.83
N MET A 458 -16.99 -7.78 -10.62
CA MET A 458 -16.49 -7.42 -9.29
C MET A 458 -17.18 -6.15 -8.79
N ASP A 459 -17.62 -6.17 -7.53
CA ASP A 459 -18.19 -5.00 -6.86
C ASP A 459 -17.17 -4.41 -5.87
N CYS A 460 -16.82 -3.14 -6.09
CA CYS A 460 -15.75 -2.48 -5.35
C CYS A 460 -16.26 -1.27 -4.59
N LEU A 461 -15.86 -1.17 -3.33
CA LEU A 461 -15.86 0.10 -2.60
C LEU A 461 -14.50 0.77 -2.75
N PHE A 462 -14.50 2.03 -3.14
CA PHE A 462 -13.31 2.84 -3.24
C PHE A 462 -13.49 4.15 -2.48
N ALA A 463 -12.43 4.62 -1.85
CA ALA A 463 -12.33 5.93 -1.26
C ALA A 463 -12.12 6.95 -2.39
N TYR A 464 -12.83 8.08 -2.32
CA TYR A 464 -12.75 9.12 -3.33
C TYR A 464 -12.99 10.52 -2.77
N GLY A 465 -12.53 11.53 -3.51
CA GLY A 465 -12.77 12.94 -3.23
C GLY A 465 -11.47 13.74 -3.19
N LYS A 466 -11.43 14.87 -3.91
CA LYS A 466 -10.37 15.89 -3.78
C LYS A 466 -10.62 16.63 -2.48
N ASN A 467 -9.72 16.50 -1.51
CA ASN A 467 -9.95 16.89 -0.11
C ASN A 467 -11.24 16.27 0.46
N PRO A 468 -11.18 15.23 1.31
CA PRO A 468 -10.23 15.14 2.44
C PRO A 468 -9.40 13.84 2.55
N PHE A 469 -9.29 13.01 1.49
CA PHE A 469 -8.46 11.79 1.52
C PHE A 469 -6.97 12.06 1.39
N SER A 470 -6.45 12.92 2.26
CA SER A 470 -5.03 13.06 2.50
C SER A 470 -4.61 12.14 3.63
N PHE A 471 -3.50 11.45 3.43
CA PHE A 471 -2.86 10.62 4.45
C PHE A 471 -1.62 11.32 4.95
N SER A 472 -1.39 11.24 6.25
CA SER A 472 -0.19 11.76 6.89
C SER A 472 0.63 10.60 7.47
N SER A 473 1.93 10.64 7.26
CA SER A 473 2.90 9.70 7.82
C SER A 473 4.21 10.42 8.17
N THR A 474 5.06 9.72 8.92
CA THR A 474 6.41 10.19 9.24
C THR A 474 7.42 9.11 8.90
N PHE A 475 8.43 9.49 8.11
CA PHE A 475 9.57 8.62 7.80
C PHE A 475 10.77 9.06 8.61
N TYR A 476 11.52 8.12 9.18
CA TYR A 476 12.70 8.41 9.99
C TYR A 476 13.94 7.81 9.35
N LEU A 477 14.92 8.65 9.04
CA LEU A 477 16.31 8.23 8.79
C LEU A 477 17.08 8.34 10.11
N ILE A 478 17.84 7.29 10.43
CA ILE A 478 18.55 7.18 11.71
C ILE A 478 20.03 6.89 11.45
N ASP A 479 20.89 7.71 12.06
CA ASP A 479 22.35 7.56 12.12
C ASP A 479 23.01 7.42 10.73
N LEU A 480 22.69 8.35 9.84
CA LEU A 480 23.33 8.44 8.52
C LEU A 480 24.75 9.02 8.67
N ASN A 481 25.74 8.44 8.02
CA ASN A 481 27.09 8.98 8.00
C ASN A 481 27.29 9.92 6.80
N PHE A 482 27.25 11.23 7.06
CA PHE A 482 27.42 12.26 6.02
C PHE A 482 28.83 12.40 5.46
N GLU A 483 29.82 11.71 6.04
CA GLU A 483 31.19 11.69 5.49
C GLU A 483 31.47 10.44 4.63
N ASP A 484 30.59 9.43 4.67
CA ASP A 484 30.73 8.21 3.87
C ASP A 484 30.01 8.35 2.52
N GLU A 485 30.76 8.25 1.44
CA GLU A 485 30.24 8.32 0.06
C GLU A 485 29.13 7.29 -0.20
N LYS A 486 29.17 6.13 0.45
CA LYS A 486 28.12 5.12 0.31
C LYS A 486 26.80 5.56 0.93
N ASP A 487 26.85 6.17 2.13
CA ASP A 487 25.66 6.69 2.81
C ASP A 487 25.13 7.96 2.09
N LYS A 488 26.01 8.79 1.52
CA LYS A 488 25.61 9.89 0.62
C LYS A 488 24.90 9.38 -0.64
N ALA A 489 25.42 8.35 -1.29
CA ALA A 489 24.77 7.74 -2.45
C ALA A 489 23.41 7.12 -2.11
N VAL A 490 23.27 6.51 -0.92
CA VAL A 490 21.98 6.04 -0.41
C VAL A 490 20.99 7.19 -0.20
N LEU A 491 21.46 8.34 0.31
CA LEU A 491 20.66 9.55 0.42
C LEU A 491 20.25 10.07 -0.96
N GLY A 492 21.14 10.05 -1.95
CA GLY A 492 20.84 10.42 -3.34
C GLY A 492 19.75 9.54 -3.97
N LEU A 493 19.81 8.22 -3.76
CA LEU A 493 18.73 7.31 -4.16
C LEU A 493 17.41 7.68 -3.49
N LEU A 494 17.41 7.96 -2.17
CA LEU A 494 16.21 8.36 -1.46
C LEU A 494 15.64 9.70 -1.96
N SER A 495 16.49 10.66 -2.30
CA SER A 495 16.12 11.92 -2.92
C SER A 495 15.37 11.72 -4.24
N HIS A 496 15.85 10.81 -5.09
CA HIS A 496 15.14 10.44 -6.32
C HIS A 496 13.81 9.73 -6.04
N LEU A 497 13.73 8.90 -4.99
CA LEU A 497 12.45 8.29 -4.58
C LEU A 497 11.44 9.32 -4.08
N PHE A 498 11.87 10.32 -3.31
CA PHE A 498 11.00 11.41 -2.89
C PHE A 498 10.52 12.26 -4.07
N LYS A 499 11.38 12.49 -5.06
CA LYS A 499 10.99 13.15 -6.31
C LYS A 499 9.98 12.31 -7.11
N ASP A 500 10.20 11.01 -7.24
CA ASP A 500 9.25 10.10 -7.89
C ASP A 500 7.93 10.00 -7.13
N PHE A 501 7.97 10.08 -5.80
CA PHE A 501 6.77 10.14 -4.97
C PHE A 501 5.99 11.44 -5.18
N TYR A 502 6.71 12.57 -5.32
CA TYR A 502 6.13 13.87 -5.64
C TYR A 502 5.46 13.90 -7.01
N ASP A 503 6.12 13.33 -8.03
CA ASP A 503 5.60 13.27 -9.40
C ASP A 503 4.49 12.22 -9.59
N GLY A 504 4.15 11.46 -8.54
CA GLY A 504 3.12 10.43 -8.55
C GLY A 504 3.50 9.16 -9.29
N LEU A 505 4.78 8.78 -9.27
CA LEU A 505 5.35 7.62 -9.97
C LEU A 505 5.48 6.37 -9.08
N ILE A 506 5.04 6.45 -7.82
CA ILE A 506 5.09 5.35 -6.85
C ILE A 506 3.65 4.96 -6.45
N PRO A 507 3.08 3.92 -7.07
CA PRO A 507 1.73 3.45 -6.74
C PRO A 507 1.72 2.56 -5.49
N PHE A 508 0.66 2.70 -4.68
CA PHE A 508 0.37 1.83 -3.52
C PHE A 508 -0.76 0.85 -3.85
N GLY A 509 -0.81 -0.29 -3.13
CA GLY A 509 -1.86 -1.33 -3.25
C GLY A 509 -2.03 -1.99 -4.62
N GLY A 510 -3.17 -2.61 -4.90
CA GLY A 510 -3.47 -3.30 -6.17
C GLY A 510 -4.37 -2.51 -7.13
N GLU A 511 -4.81 -3.16 -8.22
CA GLU A 511 -5.59 -2.57 -9.33
C GLU A 511 -4.93 -1.35 -10.02
N LYS A 512 -3.59 -1.29 -9.96
CA LYS A 512 -2.74 -0.22 -10.53
C LYS A 512 -2.92 0.00 -12.03
N THR A 513 -3.43 -0.99 -12.75
CA THR A 513 -3.66 -0.90 -14.21
C THR A 513 -5.02 -0.33 -14.57
N SER A 514 -5.86 -0.07 -13.57
CA SER A 514 -7.22 0.46 -13.68
C SER A 514 -7.30 1.85 -13.03
N GLY A 515 -6.20 2.62 -13.01
CA GLY A 515 -6.11 3.97 -12.46
C GLY A 515 -5.99 4.05 -10.94
N MET A 516 -6.17 2.95 -10.21
CA MET A 516 -6.21 2.94 -8.74
C MET A 516 -4.81 2.92 -8.12
N GLY A 517 -4.68 3.49 -6.92
CA GLY A 517 -3.44 3.39 -6.12
C GLY A 517 -2.32 4.35 -6.53
N TRP A 518 -2.52 5.13 -7.59
CA TRP A 518 -1.63 6.20 -7.99
C TRP A 518 -1.88 7.45 -7.13
N ILE A 519 -0.86 7.86 -6.39
CA ILE A 519 -0.93 8.94 -5.40
C ILE A 519 0.20 9.93 -5.64
N LYS A 520 -0.04 11.20 -5.31
CA LYS A 520 1.00 12.23 -5.28
C LYS A 520 1.38 12.54 -3.85
N GLY A 521 2.67 12.50 -3.59
CA GLY A 521 3.26 12.78 -2.30
C GLY A 521 3.77 14.21 -2.16
N LYS A 522 3.72 14.72 -0.94
CA LYS A 522 4.39 15.96 -0.56
C LYS A 522 5.13 15.74 0.76
N ILE A 523 6.33 16.29 0.83
CA ILE A 523 7.10 16.36 2.08
C ILE A 523 6.91 17.78 2.61
N ASP A 524 6.10 17.92 3.66
CA ASP A 524 5.75 19.23 4.20
C ASP A 524 6.87 19.81 5.06
N LYS A 525 7.53 18.95 5.84
CA LYS A 525 8.49 19.36 6.85
C LYS A 525 9.59 18.32 6.97
N VAL A 526 10.84 18.77 7.01
CA VAL A 526 12.00 17.96 7.36
C VAL A 526 12.58 18.50 8.66
N GLU A 527 12.67 17.64 9.67
CA GLU A 527 13.23 17.96 10.97
C GLU A 527 14.49 17.14 11.20
N ILE A 528 15.58 17.82 11.55
CA ILE A 528 16.91 17.27 11.72
C ILE A 528 17.30 17.43 13.19
N LEU A 529 17.56 16.32 13.85
CA LEU A 529 18.13 16.24 15.19
C LEU A 529 19.55 15.70 15.08
N THR A 530 20.53 16.42 15.61
CA THR A 530 21.95 16.06 15.47
C THR A 530 22.77 16.37 16.71
N MET A 531 23.81 15.56 16.93
CA MET A 531 24.88 15.83 17.89
C MET A 531 26.13 16.46 17.23
N ASP A 532 26.18 16.50 15.90
CA ASP A 532 27.23 17.21 15.15
C ASP A 532 26.90 18.71 15.05
N ASP A 533 27.84 19.52 15.52
CA ASP A 533 27.75 20.98 15.55
C ASP A 533 27.66 21.61 14.15
N ASN A 534 28.18 20.93 13.13
CA ASN A 534 28.27 21.46 11.77
C ASN A 534 27.16 20.94 10.85
N LEU A 535 26.46 19.87 11.22
CA LEU A 535 25.51 19.22 10.31
C LEU A 535 24.36 20.15 9.91
N LEU A 536 23.77 20.90 10.86
CA LEU A 536 22.69 21.86 10.56
C LEU A 536 23.13 22.94 9.55
N LYS A 537 24.38 23.40 9.64
CA LYS A 537 24.97 24.36 8.70
C LYS A 537 25.09 23.77 7.30
N LYS A 538 25.46 22.48 7.17
CA LYS A 538 25.49 21.78 5.88
C LYS A 538 24.11 21.71 5.22
N PHE A 539 23.04 21.62 6.02
CA PHE A 539 21.65 21.72 5.56
C PHE A 539 21.19 23.15 5.24
N GLY A 540 22.05 24.17 5.39
CA GLY A 540 21.70 25.57 5.14
C GLY A 540 20.81 26.19 6.22
N ILE A 541 20.77 25.61 7.41
CA ILE A 541 19.97 26.11 8.53
C ILE A 541 20.86 27.04 9.36
N SER A 542 20.55 28.33 9.38
CA SER A 542 21.26 29.34 10.17
C SER A 542 21.02 29.15 11.68
N ASP A 543 21.92 29.72 12.50
CA ASP A 543 21.93 29.60 13.96
C ASP A 543 20.67 30.24 14.60
N GLY A 544 19.59 29.46 14.57
CA GLY A 544 18.34 29.57 15.32
C GLY A 544 17.88 28.17 15.73
N SER A 545 18.85 27.25 15.92
CA SER A 545 18.60 25.86 16.25
C SER A 545 17.94 25.78 17.62
N GLY A 546 16.70 25.28 17.66
CA GLY A 546 16.10 24.86 18.91
C GLY A 546 16.94 23.77 19.56
N LYS A 547 16.80 23.58 20.87
CA LYS A 547 17.21 22.34 21.52
C LYS A 547 15.98 21.49 21.74
N GLU A 548 16.09 20.20 21.45
CA GLU A 548 15.06 19.23 21.83
C GLU A 548 15.73 18.10 22.59
N ASN A 549 15.43 17.97 23.89
CA ASN A 549 16.13 17.05 24.77
C ASN A 549 17.66 17.31 24.73
N CYS A 550 18.48 16.30 24.38
CA CYS A 550 19.92 16.48 24.18
C CYS A 550 20.31 16.99 22.78
N TRP A 551 19.37 17.07 21.84
CA TRP A 551 19.68 17.32 20.43
C TRP A 551 19.72 18.80 20.09
N LYS A 552 20.59 19.14 19.14
CA LYS A 552 20.40 20.34 18.31
C LYS A 552 19.32 20.03 17.29
N LYS A 553 18.37 20.95 17.12
CA LYS A 553 17.22 20.80 16.25
C LYS A 553 17.22 21.87 15.16
N GLY A 554 17.11 21.41 13.92
CA GLY A 554 16.84 22.25 12.74
C GLY A 554 15.57 21.80 12.05
N VAL A 555 14.85 22.75 11.46
CA VAL A 555 13.68 22.48 10.62
C VAL A 555 13.88 23.18 9.29
N ILE A 556 13.64 22.45 8.20
CA ILE A 556 13.71 22.96 6.84
C ILE A 556 12.52 22.43 6.04
N ILE A 557 11.97 23.27 5.16
CA ILE A 557 10.95 22.84 4.20
C ILE A 557 11.63 22.07 3.06
N TYR A 558 10.91 21.13 2.44
CA TYR A 558 11.51 20.24 1.45
C TYR A 558 12.06 20.98 0.23
N GLU A 559 11.41 22.07 -0.19
CA GLU A 559 11.86 22.90 -1.31
C GLU A 559 13.27 23.45 -1.06
N LYS A 560 13.51 24.02 0.13
CA LYS A 560 14.83 24.53 0.53
C LYS A 560 15.84 23.40 0.76
N LEU A 561 15.39 22.23 1.22
CA LEU A 561 16.28 21.07 1.36
C LEU A 561 16.90 20.69 0.01
N ARG A 562 16.13 20.76 -1.09
CA ARG A 562 16.63 20.43 -2.43
C ARG A 562 17.73 21.37 -2.93
N GLU A 563 17.82 22.57 -2.35
CA GLU A 563 18.85 23.57 -2.66
C GLU A 563 20.06 23.48 -1.72
N SER A 564 19.99 22.62 -0.69
CA SER A 564 21.07 22.49 0.29
C SER A 564 22.28 21.75 -0.27
N LYS A 565 23.47 22.08 0.26
CA LYS A 565 24.74 21.44 -0.09
C LYS A 565 24.70 19.92 0.11
N VAL A 566 24.10 19.45 1.21
CA VAL A 566 23.92 18.01 1.49
C VAL A 566 23.17 17.30 0.38
N TYR A 567 22.12 17.93 -0.15
CA TYR A 567 21.27 17.33 -1.18
C TYR A 567 22.01 17.24 -2.53
N THR A 568 22.76 18.28 -2.89
CA THR A 568 23.64 18.29 -4.07
C THR A 568 24.75 17.24 -3.98
N GLU A 569 25.46 17.17 -2.84
CA GLU A 569 26.49 16.16 -2.60
C GLU A 569 25.94 14.74 -2.68
N ALA A 570 24.76 14.49 -2.09
CA ALA A 570 24.11 13.18 -2.13
C ALA A 570 23.80 12.72 -3.56
N HIS A 571 23.38 13.64 -4.43
CA HIS A 571 23.13 13.35 -5.83
C HIS A 571 24.40 13.07 -6.62
N GLU A 572 25.47 13.86 -6.42
CA GLU A 572 26.73 13.60 -7.08
C GLU A 572 27.35 12.27 -6.64
N SER A 573 27.32 11.94 -5.34
CA SER A 573 27.74 10.61 -4.85
C SER A 573 26.91 9.48 -5.48
N PHE A 574 25.60 9.67 -5.66
CA PHE A 574 24.74 8.69 -6.33
C PHE A 574 25.12 8.54 -7.81
N LYS A 575 25.31 9.65 -8.54
CA LYS A 575 25.74 9.64 -9.95
C LYS A 575 27.07 8.94 -10.15
N ASN A 576 28.04 9.21 -9.29
CA ASN A 576 29.37 8.62 -9.34
C ASN A 576 29.37 7.08 -9.16
N CYS A 577 28.25 6.50 -8.71
CA CYS A 577 28.11 5.05 -8.65
C CYS A 577 27.87 4.40 -10.03
N PHE A 578 27.58 5.17 -11.08
CA PHE A 578 27.27 4.67 -12.41
C PHE A 578 28.32 5.13 -13.43
N SER A 579 28.76 4.22 -14.30
CA SER A 579 29.60 4.56 -15.45
C SER A 579 28.78 5.28 -16.54
N GLN A 580 29.43 6.17 -17.31
CA GLN A 580 28.75 6.91 -18.37
C GLN A 580 28.16 5.99 -19.45
N ASN A 581 26.94 6.32 -19.86
CA ASN A 581 26.20 5.92 -21.06
C ASN A 581 26.40 4.48 -21.55
N THR A 582 25.46 3.64 -21.17
CA THR A 582 25.22 2.36 -21.83
C THR A 582 23.74 2.20 -22.10
N ASN A 583 23.40 1.69 -23.29
CA ASN A 583 22.00 1.48 -23.65
C ASN A 583 21.40 0.39 -22.75
N PRO A 584 20.25 0.66 -22.11
CA PRO A 584 19.61 -0.32 -21.25
C PRO A 584 19.22 -1.57 -22.03
N GLN A 585 19.62 -2.75 -21.56
CA GLN A 585 19.15 -4.01 -22.14
C GLN A 585 17.76 -4.36 -21.59
N ILE A 586 16.81 -4.57 -22.49
CA ILE A 586 15.46 -5.00 -22.14
C ILE A 586 15.54 -6.40 -21.54
N ARG A 587 15.01 -6.55 -20.32
CA ARG A 587 14.82 -7.86 -19.71
C ARG A 587 13.46 -8.42 -20.09
N ASN A 588 13.47 -9.57 -20.75
CA ASN A 588 12.29 -10.41 -20.93
C ASN A 588 12.29 -11.57 -19.95
N PHE A 589 11.12 -12.08 -19.62
CA PHE A 589 10.95 -13.27 -18.79
C PHE A 589 9.77 -14.10 -19.28
N ASN A 590 9.84 -15.41 -19.07
CA ASN A 590 8.76 -16.32 -19.42
C ASN A 590 7.82 -16.52 -18.22
N LEU A 591 6.54 -16.24 -18.41
CA LEU A 591 5.49 -16.53 -17.46
C LEU A 591 4.56 -17.61 -18.05
N LYS A 592 4.75 -18.86 -17.60
CA LYS A 592 4.00 -20.06 -18.04
C LYS A 592 3.79 -20.13 -19.56
N GLY A 593 4.87 -19.94 -20.33
CA GLY A 593 4.87 -20.02 -21.80
C GLY A 593 4.75 -18.68 -22.52
N ILE A 594 4.39 -17.59 -21.83
CA ILE A 594 4.25 -16.26 -22.42
C ILE A 594 5.53 -15.46 -22.16
N ASN A 595 6.19 -14.98 -23.22
CA ASN A 595 7.35 -14.10 -23.10
C ASN A 595 6.90 -12.65 -22.87
N LEU A 596 7.28 -12.06 -21.74
CA LEU A 596 6.83 -10.73 -21.31
C LEU A 596 8.01 -9.82 -21.00
N VAL A 597 7.80 -8.51 -21.19
CA VAL A 597 8.75 -7.48 -20.78
C VAL A 597 8.66 -7.29 -19.27
N SER A 598 9.80 -7.37 -18.58
CA SER A 598 9.86 -7.19 -17.14
C SER A 598 9.56 -5.75 -16.74
N HIS A 599 8.86 -5.58 -15.61
CA HIS A 599 8.67 -4.29 -14.95
C HIS A 599 9.83 -3.89 -14.03
N TRP A 600 10.86 -4.73 -13.89
CA TRP A 600 11.96 -4.52 -12.94
C TRP A 600 12.92 -3.41 -13.36
N GLY A 601 12.76 -2.83 -14.54
CA GLY A 601 13.46 -1.61 -14.97
C GLY A 601 12.60 -0.75 -15.90
N LEU A 602 13.19 0.32 -16.40
CA LEU A 602 12.59 1.30 -17.30
C LEU A 602 13.50 1.44 -18.53
N TRP A 603 13.52 0.42 -19.37
CA TRP A 603 14.52 0.25 -20.43
C TRP A 603 14.05 0.71 -21.82
N ASN A 604 12.75 0.93 -22.01
CA ASN A 604 12.19 1.38 -23.29
C ASN A 604 11.24 2.56 -23.11
N ARG A 605 10.45 2.92 -24.13
CA ARG A 605 9.56 4.09 -24.08
C ARG A 605 8.62 4.03 -22.90
N CYS A 606 8.68 5.07 -22.07
CA CYS A 606 7.77 5.31 -20.96
C CYS A 606 7.25 6.74 -21.09
N GLY A 607 5.98 6.96 -20.78
CA GLY A 607 5.40 8.29 -20.89
C GLY A 607 3.98 8.36 -20.35
N ARG A 608 3.40 9.56 -20.47
CA ARG A 608 2.01 9.86 -20.15
C ARG A 608 1.37 10.53 -21.36
N LEU A 609 0.23 10.01 -21.79
CA LEU A 609 -0.63 10.65 -22.78
C LEU A 609 -1.80 11.30 -22.05
N SER A 610 -2.01 12.59 -22.28
CA SER A 610 -3.20 13.32 -21.82
C SER A 610 -4.22 13.29 -22.94
N CYS A 611 -5.46 12.89 -22.65
CA CYS A 611 -6.46 12.60 -23.67
C CYS A 611 -7.79 13.29 -23.36
N ASN A 612 -8.44 13.77 -24.41
CA ASN A 612 -9.81 14.29 -24.38
C ASN A 612 -10.76 13.24 -24.97
N LEU A 613 -11.90 13.08 -24.33
CA LEU A 613 -13.00 12.23 -24.79
C LEU A 613 -14.22 13.13 -25.02
N GLU A 614 -14.69 13.17 -26.25
CA GLU A 614 -15.88 13.91 -26.66
C GLU A 614 -17.04 12.95 -26.94
N VAL A 615 -18.22 13.27 -26.44
CA VAL A 615 -19.44 12.48 -26.67
C VAL A 615 -20.06 12.86 -28.01
N LEU A 616 -20.24 11.90 -28.91
CA LEU A 616 -20.83 12.08 -30.24
C LEU A 616 -22.32 11.71 -30.27
N THR A 617 -22.73 10.72 -29.47
CA THR A 617 -24.14 10.40 -29.20
C THR A 617 -24.32 10.16 -27.70
N PRO A 618 -25.52 10.40 -27.13
CA PRO A 618 -25.72 10.41 -25.69
C PRO A 618 -25.11 9.19 -25.01
N LEU A 619 -24.28 9.43 -24.01
CA LEU A 619 -23.49 8.40 -23.33
C LEU A 619 -24.08 8.14 -21.94
N HIS A 620 -24.55 6.93 -21.71
CA HIS A 620 -24.92 6.49 -20.36
C HIS A 620 -23.97 5.42 -19.84
N ILE A 621 -23.46 5.68 -18.64
CA ILE A 621 -22.75 4.73 -17.81
C ILE A 621 -23.54 4.60 -16.53
N LYS A 622 -23.85 3.36 -16.18
CA LYS A 622 -24.69 3.06 -15.03
C LYS A 622 -24.09 3.65 -13.75
N GLU A 623 -24.87 4.46 -13.04
CA GLU A 623 -24.54 4.95 -11.71
C GLU A 623 -24.34 3.79 -10.71
N SER A 624 -23.46 4.01 -9.74
CA SER A 624 -23.19 3.06 -8.68
C SER A 624 -24.05 3.29 -7.45
N GLY A 625 -24.35 2.22 -6.69
CA GLY A 625 -25.16 2.30 -5.48
C GLY A 625 -26.67 2.37 -5.75
N GLN A 626 -27.42 3.03 -4.86
CA GLN A 626 -28.86 3.26 -5.01
C GLN A 626 -29.15 4.09 -6.27
N PRO A 627 -30.32 3.91 -6.89
CA PRO A 627 -30.83 4.89 -7.85
C PRO A 627 -30.87 6.27 -7.19
N SER A 628 -30.58 7.31 -7.95
CA SER A 628 -30.67 8.68 -7.44
C SER A 628 -32.10 9.08 -7.07
N PHE A 629 -33.13 8.40 -7.61
CA PHE A 629 -34.54 8.72 -7.38
C PHE A 629 -35.44 7.45 -7.40
N ASP A 630 -36.54 7.49 -6.63
CA ASP A 630 -37.36 6.30 -6.30
C ASP A 630 -38.46 5.93 -7.31
N ASN A 631 -39.06 6.88 -8.04
CA ASN A 631 -40.15 6.54 -8.96
C ASN A 631 -40.27 7.49 -10.18
N PRO A 632 -40.24 6.96 -11.42
CA PRO A 632 -39.67 5.65 -11.79
C PRO A 632 -38.21 5.52 -11.32
N VAL A 633 -37.71 4.30 -11.14
CA VAL A 633 -36.29 4.07 -10.76
C VAL A 633 -35.37 4.74 -11.78
N LYS A 634 -34.73 5.82 -11.39
CA LYS A 634 -33.92 6.68 -12.26
C LYS A 634 -32.45 6.54 -11.91
N TRP A 635 -31.69 5.94 -12.81
CA TRP A 635 -30.24 5.83 -12.71
C TRP A 635 -29.59 7.07 -13.32
N ASP A 636 -28.79 7.77 -12.54
CA ASP A 636 -28.00 8.88 -13.05
C ASP A 636 -26.82 8.36 -13.91
N PHE A 637 -26.05 9.28 -14.47
CA PHE A 637 -24.74 8.97 -15.02
C PHE A 637 -23.79 8.57 -13.88
N TYR A 638 -22.74 7.78 -14.19
CA TYR A 638 -21.75 7.39 -13.20
C TYR A 638 -21.15 8.59 -12.48
N SER A 639 -21.47 8.69 -11.19
CA SER A 639 -20.98 9.70 -10.27
C SER A 639 -20.04 9.04 -9.26
N ILE A 640 -18.95 9.73 -8.96
CA ILE A 640 -18.03 9.39 -7.88
C ILE A 640 -18.69 9.93 -6.59
N SER A 641 -19.65 9.17 -6.05
CA SER A 641 -20.51 9.59 -4.92
C SER A 641 -20.86 8.41 -3.98
N PRO A 642 -21.43 8.66 -2.78
CA PRO A 642 -21.74 7.59 -1.84
C PRO A 642 -22.79 6.62 -2.36
N PRO A 643 -22.74 5.32 -2.00
CA PRO A 643 -23.70 4.36 -2.52
C PRO A 643 -25.13 4.64 -2.06
N SER A 644 -25.32 5.16 -0.84
CA SER A 644 -26.63 5.61 -0.32
C SER A 644 -26.99 6.97 -0.93
N LYS A 645 -28.19 7.08 -1.54
CA LYS A 645 -28.65 8.29 -2.23
C LYS A 645 -28.77 9.50 -1.28
N ASP A 646 -29.14 9.25 -0.02
CA ASP A 646 -29.36 10.27 1.01
C ASP A 646 -28.05 10.95 1.43
N ASN A 647 -26.92 10.29 1.18
CA ASN A 647 -25.58 10.78 1.47
C ASN A 647 -24.90 11.44 0.26
N ARG A 648 -25.55 11.50 -0.91
CA ARG A 648 -24.94 12.07 -2.12
C ARG A 648 -24.97 13.60 -2.10
N PRO A 649 -23.93 14.25 -2.66
CA PRO A 649 -24.02 15.65 -2.99
C PRO A 649 -25.23 15.92 -3.90
N ALA A 650 -25.79 17.13 -3.77
CA ALA A 650 -26.80 17.63 -4.70
C ALA A 650 -26.31 17.54 -6.16
N GLU A 651 -27.23 17.39 -7.10
CA GLU A 651 -26.99 17.04 -8.51
C GLU A 651 -25.89 17.87 -9.21
N GLY A 652 -25.81 19.18 -8.95
CA GLY A 652 -24.79 20.08 -9.51
C GLY A 652 -23.43 20.08 -8.79
N LYS A 653 -23.30 19.36 -7.68
CA LYS A 653 -22.07 19.19 -6.90
C LYS A 653 -21.46 17.79 -7.03
N ARG A 654 -22.09 16.90 -7.80
CA ARG A 654 -21.61 15.54 -8.04
C ARG A 654 -20.42 15.57 -9.02
N ILE A 655 -19.46 14.69 -8.79
CA ILE A 655 -18.33 14.49 -9.70
C ILE A 655 -18.68 13.33 -10.64
N TYR A 656 -18.88 13.61 -11.91
CA TYR A 656 -19.16 12.57 -12.92
C TYR A 656 -17.89 12.14 -13.65
N ALA A 657 -17.81 10.86 -14.01
CA ALA A 657 -16.67 10.35 -14.75
C ALA A 657 -17.01 9.12 -15.59
N VAL A 658 -16.21 8.85 -16.62
CA VAL A 658 -16.16 7.53 -17.28
C VAL A 658 -15.18 6.65 -16.49
N PRO A 659 -15.60 5.47 -16.00
CA PRO A 659 -14.69 4.55 -15.32
C PRO A 659 -13.49 4.14 -16.17
N SER A 660 -12.30 4.06 -15.55
CA SER A 660 -11.05 3.64 -16.20
C SER A 660 -11.17 2.29 -16.92
N LYS A 661 -11.85 1.31 -16.30
CA LYS A 661 -12.07 -0.02 -16.88
C LYS A 661 -12.90 0.02 -18.17
N THR A 662 -13.83 0.97 -18.30
CA THR A 662 -14.61 1.17 -19.54
C THR A 662 -13.70 1.61 -20.68
N ILE A 663 -12.86 2.63 -20.43
CA ILE A 663 -11.91 3.17 -21.42
C ILE A 663 -10.89 2.09 -21.78
N LYS A 664 -10.27 1.45 -20.77
CA LYS A 664 -9.31 0.37 -20.94
C LYS A 664 -9.89 -0.78 -21.78
N GLY A 665 -11.15 -1.16 -21.54
CA GLY A 665 -11.83 -2.23 -22.28
C GLY A 665 -11.99 -1.92 -23.76
N VAL A 666 -12.41 -0.70 -24.12
CA VAL A 666 -12.55 -0.30 -25.54
C VAL A 666 -11.21 -0.14 -26.24
N LEU A 667 -10.19 0.41 -25.54
CA LEU A 667 -8.83 0.49 -26.07
C LEU A 667 -8.23 -0.90 -26.31
N ARG A 668 -8.41 -1.82 -25.37
CA ARG A 668 -7.94 -3.21 -25.49
C ARG A 668 -8.60 -3.92 -26.66
N ASN A 669 -9.90 -3.73 -26.88
CA ASN A 669 -10.61 -4.33 -28.01
C ASN A 669 -10.03 -3.86 -29.35
N LEU A 670 -9.90 -2.54 -29.58
CA LEU A 670 -9.32 -2.03 -30.82
C LEU A 670 -7.87 -2.48 -31.01
N TYR A 671 -7.06 -2.41 -29.95
CA TYR A 671 -5.68 -2.88 -29.98
C TYR A 671 -5.58 -4.38 -30.33
N SER A 672 -6.51 -5.18 -29.82
CA SER A 672 -6.58 -6.61 -30.12
C SER A 672 -6.92 -6.87 -31.60
N ILE A 673 -7.86 -6.10 -32.15
CA ILE A 673 -8.24 -6.17 -33.57
C ILE A 673 -7.03 -5.88 -34.46
N ILE A 674 -6.29 -4.79 -34.23
CA ILE A 674 -5.18 -4.41 -35.11
C ILE A 674 -3.95 -5.31 -34.98
N THR A 675 -3.77 -5.96 -33.84
CA THR A 675 -2.61 -6.85 -33.62
C THR A 675 -2.92 -8.31 -33.94
N GLY A 676 -4.20 -8.71 -33.90
CA GLY A 676 -4.65 -10.10 -33.90
C GLY A 676 -4.28 -10.85 -32.62
N THR A 677 -3.91 -10.15 -31.55
CA THR A 677 -3.59 -10.70 -30.22
C THR A 677 -4.62 -10.23 -29.21
N ASP A 678 -4.67 -10.79 -28.01
CA ASP A 678 -5.63 -10.38 -26.96
C ASP A 678 -5.23 -9.09 -26.20
N GLY A 679 -4.09 -8.48 -26.57
CA GLY A 679 -3.51 -7.31 -25.92
C GLY A 679 -3.02 -7.53 -24.47
N SER A 680 -2.96 -8.77 -23.99
CA SER A 680 -2.67 -9.08 -22.58
C SER A 680 -1.30 -8.59 -22.11
N SER A 681 -0.28 -8.58 -22.98
CA SER A 681 1.06 -8.06 -22.66
C SER A 681 1.09 -6.55 -22.40
N LEU A 682 0.09 -5.81 -22.88
CA LEU A 682 -0.02 -4.36 -22.73
C LEU A 682 -1.01 -3.99 -21.62
N PHE A 683 -2.17 -4.64 -21.60
CA PHE A 683 -3.27 -4.31 -20.70
C PHE A 683 -3.31 -5.17 -19.42
N GLY A 684 -2.49 -6.21 -19.34
CA GLY A 684 -2.38 -7.12 -18.20
C GLY A 684 -3.46 -8.21 -18.17
N PHE A 685 -3.22 -9.20 -17.31
CA PHE A 685 -4.11 -10.34 -17.10
C PHE A 685 -3.96 -10.93 -15.70
N VAL A 686 -4.99 -11.65 -15.27
CA VAL A 686 -5.03 -12.47 -14.06
C VAL A 686 -5.71 -13.77 -14.45
N GLU A 687 -4.98 -14.88 -14.34
CA GLU A 687 -5.40 -16.22 -14.71
C GLU A 687 -4.86 -17.24 -13.69
N GLN A 688 -5.37 -18.48 -13.69
CA GLN A 688 -4.79 -19.57 -12.90
C GLN A 688 -3.30 -19.81 -13.24
N SER A 689 -2.90 -19.44 -14.46
CA SER A 689 -1.53 -19.48 -14.97
C SER A 689 -0.63 -18.37 -14.39
N GLY A 690 -1.16 -17.41 -13.65
CA GLY A 690 -0.40 -16.32 -13.03
C GLY A 690 -1.00 -14.95 -13.34
N ALA A 691 -0.35 -13.91 -12.85
CA ALA A 691 -0.82 -12.54 -12.99
C ALA A 691 0.29 -11.62 -13.48
N TYR A 692 -0.04 -10.74 -14.42
CA TYR A 692 0.87 -9.75 -14.98
C TYR A 692 0.21 -8.36 -14.97
N MET A 693 0.89 -7.38 -14.36
CA MET A 693 0.49 -5.99 -14.43
C MET A 693 0.66 -5.51 -15.88
N GLY A 694 -0.40 -4.97 -16.48
CA GLY A 694 -0.30 -4.29 -17.78
C GLY A 694 0.76 -3.18 -17.77
N ARG A 695 1.37 -2.96 -18.93
CA ARG A 695 2.30 -1.87 -19.22
C ARG A 695 1.60 -0.55 -19.57
N VAL A 696 0.27 -0.53 -19.53
CA VAL A 696 -0.58 0.65 -19.71
C VAL A 696 -1.53 0.78 -18.52
N ASN A 697 -1.67 2.01 -18.02
CA ASN A 697 -2.63 2.39 -16.99
C ASN A 697 -3.48 3.55 -17.47
N VAL A 698 -4.79 3.48 -17.24
CA VAL A 698 -5.76 4.49 -17.66
C VAL A 698 -6.45 5.06 -16.42
N SER A 699 -6.49 6.38 -16.28
CA SER A 699 -7.24 7.06 -15.20
C SER A 699 -8.74 7.13 -15.50
N PHE A 700 -9.54 7.60 -14.53
CA PHE A 700 -10.95 7.89 -14.77
C PHE A 700 -11.06 9.12 -15.68
N ALA A 701 -11.96 9.12 -16.66
CA ALA A 701 -12.20 10.34 -17.45
C ALA A 701 -13.16 11.25 -16.69
N GLU A 702 -12.64 12.28 -16.04
CA GLU A 702 -13.43 13.28 -15.33
C GLU A 702 -14.24 14.12 -16.33
N PHE A 703 -15.52 14.37 -16.02
CA PHE A 703 -16.35 15.31 -16.76
C PHE A 703 -15.80 16.74 -16.65
N LYS A 704 -15.77 17.46 -17.77
CA LYS A 704 -15.26 18.85 -17.85
C LYS A 704 -16.32 19.85 -18.26
N SER A 705 -17.15 19.51 -19.25
CA SER A 705 -18.22 20.39 -19.73
C SER A 705 -19.26 19.60 -20.52
N GLY A 706 -20.46 20.17 -20.66
CA GLY A 706 -21.59 19.58 -21.38
C GLY A 706 -22.86 19.58 -20.55
N GLU A 707 -23.89 18.92 -21.06
CA GLU A 707 -25.19 18.77 -20.41
C GLU A 707 -25.54 17.30 -20.21
N PHE A 708 -26.50 17.03 -19.33
CA PHE A 708 -27.03 15.69 -19.09
C PHE A 708 -28.54 15.68 -19.22
N LYS A 709 -29.08 14.73 -19.99
CA LYS A 709 -30.53 14.56 -20.18
C LYS A 709 -31.00 13.16 -19.85
N TRP A 710 -32.29 13.04 -19.56
CA TRP A 710 -32.95 11.75 -19.32
C TRP A 710 -33.33 11.10 -20.64
N TYR A 711 -33.16 9.79 -20.71
CA TYR A 711 -33.60 8.95 -21.82
C TYR A 711 -34.34 7.73 -21.31
N SER A 712 -35.26 7.26 -22.14
CA SER A 712 -35.96 6.00 -21.95
C SER A 712 -35.57 5.03 -23.05
N ILE A 713 -34.97 3.91 -22.65
CA ILE A 713 -34.47 2.86 -23.55
C ILE A 713 -35.26 1.56 -23.39
N PRO A 714 -35.66 0.87 -24.47
CA PRO A 714 -36.40 -0.37 -24.38
C PRO A 714 -35.57 -1.50 -23.72
N HIS A 715 -36.22 -2.38 -22.97
CA HIS A 715 -35.60 -3.55 -22.32
C HIS A 715 -35.08 -4.57 -23.32
N HIS A 716 -35.81 -4.74 -24.42
CA HIS A 716 -35.52 -5.73 -25.46
C HIS A 716 -35.31 -5.02 -26.78
N TYR A 717 -34.16 -5.28 -27.40
CA TYR A 717 -33.82 -4.82 -28.73
C TYR A 717 -32.95 -5.88 -29.41
N LYS A 718 -33.17 -6.10 -30.71
CA LYS A 718 -32.36 -7.02 -31.51
C LYS A 718 -31.06 -6.33 -31.89
N VAL A 719 -29.95 -7.05 -31.78
CA VAL A 719 -28.63 -6.56 -32.17
C VAL A 719 -28.08 -7.50 -33.21
N GLU A 720 -27.91 -7.01 -34.43
CA GLU A 720 -27.20 -7.75 -35.47
C GLU A 720 -25.72 -7.85 -35.08
N LYS A 721 -25.15 -9.04 -35.20
CA LYS A 721 -23.75 -9.27 -34.83
C LYS A 721 -22.87 -8.83 -35.98
N GLN A 722 -22.08 -7.78 -35.78
CA GLN A 722 -21.04 -7.38 -36.71
C GLN A 722 -19.67 -7.82 -36.18
N THR A 723 -18.82 -8.30 -37.09
CA THR A 723 -17.49 -8.82 -36.74
C THR A 723 -16.44 -8.37 -37.75
N ILE A 724 -15.23 -8.10 -37.26
CA ILE A 724 -14.03 -7.93 -38.07
C ILE A 724 -13.17 -9.18 -37.91
N ASN A 725 -12.76 -9.80 -39.02
CA ASN A 725 -11.77 -10.88 -38.97
C ASN A 725 -10.36 -10.28 -38.96
N SER A 726 -9.54 -10.66 -37.98
CA SER A 726 -8.12 -10.29 -37.93
C SER A 726 -7.30 -11.50 -37.52
N LYS A 727 -6.36 -11.90 -38.39
CA LYS A 727 -5.49 -13.08 -38.24
C LYS A 727 -6.26 -14.36 -37.85
N GLY A 728 -7.40 -14.61 -38.50
CA GLY A 728 -8.21 -15.81 -38.28
C GLY A 728 -9.14 -15.75 -37.06
N LYS A 729 -9.18 -14.63 -36.33
CA LYS A 729 -10.09 -14.40 -35.20
C LYS A 729 -11.18 -13.40 -35.55
N ASN A 730 -12.42 -13.70 -35.14
CA ASN A 730 -13.56 -12.81 -35.35
C ASN A 730 -13.80 -11.94 -34.10
N TYR A 731 -13.57 -10.63 -34.26
CA TYR A 731 -13.78 -9.65 -33.20
C TYR A 731 -15.13 -8.98 -33.36
N ARG A 732 -15.95 -8.99 -32.32
CA ARG A 732 -17.24 -8.27 -32.33
C ARG A 732 -17.02 -6.76 -32.28
N VAL A 733 -17.70 -6.04 -33.16
CA VAL A 733 -17.71 -4.57 -33.21
C VAL A 733 -19.13 -4.04 -33.09
N PHE A 734 -19.25 -2.78 -32.70
CA PHE A 734 -20.53 -2.08 -32.60
C PHE A 734 -20.46 -0.84 -33.50
N PRO A 735 -21.25 -0.77 -34.58
CA PRO A 735 -21.19 0.34 -35.52
C PRO A 735 -21.68 1.64 -34.88
N HIS A 736 -21.17 2.76 -35.39
CA HIS A 736 -21.72 4.07 -35.08
C HIS A 736 -23.00 4.31 -35.88
N THR A 737 -24.14 4.09 -35.23
CA THR A 737 -25.46 4.39 -35.77
C THR A 737 -26.06 5.62 -35.11
N GLU A 738 -26.99 6.27 -35.81
CA GLU A 738 -27.88 7.26 -35.21
C GLU A 738 -28.73 6.64 -34.09
N LEU A 739 -29.24 7.50 -33.22
CA LEU A 739 -30.18 7.11 -32.17
C LEU A 739 -31.42 6.50 -32.82
N MET A 740 -31.75 5.27 -32.44
CA MET A 740 -33.00 4.64 -32.91
C MET A 740 -34.21 5.41 -32.36
N GLU A 741 -35.29 5.51 -33.13
CA GLU A 741 -36.55 6.14 -32.71
C GLU A 741 -37.13 5.54 -31.41
N SER A 742 -36.82 4.28 -31.14
CA SER A 742 -37.20 3.61 -29.90
C SER A 742 -36.54 4.20 -28.64
N VAL A 743 -35.49 5.01 -28.78
CA VAL A 743 -34.84 5.75 -27.70
C VAL A 743 -35.52 7.10 -27.56
N ILE A 744 -36.25 7.30 -26.46
CA ILE A 744 -37.05 8.50 -26.25
C ILE A 744 -36.27 9.44 -25.34
N GLU A 745 -36.04 10.68 -25.79
CA GLU A 745 -35.57 11.76 -24.90
C GLU A 745 -36.68 12.10 -23.91
N GLY A 746 -36.35 12.08 -22.62
CA GLY A 746 -37.29 12.24 -21.52
C GLY A 746 -37.63 10.93 -20.81
N ILE A 747 -38.64 11.03 -19.94
CA ILE A 747 -39.04 9.97 -19.02
C ILE A 747 -40.30 9.29 -19.55
N ASN A 748 -40.20 7.99 -19.81
CA ASN A 748 -41.29 7.11 -20.21
C ASN A 748 -41.45 6.01 -19.15
N ASN A 749 -42.55 6.06 -18.40
CA ASN A 749 -42.82 5.18 -17.27
C ASN A 749 -43.35 3.79 -17.68
N LYS A 750 -43.34 3.45 -18.97
CA LYS A 750 -43.76 2.12 -19.42
C LYS A 750 -42.81 1.04 -18.84
N PRO A 751 -43.32 -0.08 -18.32
CA PRO A 751 -42.49 -1.15 -17.73
C PRO A 751 -41.48 -1.78 -18.70
N THR A 752 -41.69 -1.60 -20.01
CA THR A 752 -40.82 -2.08 -21.08
C THR A 752 -39.61 -1.18 -21.33
N TYR A 753 -39.50 -0.06 -20.61
CA TYR A 753 -38.43 0.92 -20.75
C TYR A 753 -37.63 1.04 -19.45
N THR A 754 -36.31 1.14 -19.59
CA THR A 754 -35.42 1.59 -18.52
C THR A 754 -35.13 3.06 -18.72
N ILE A 755 -35.19 3.84 -17.63
CA ILE A 755 -34.83 5.26 -17.64
C ILE A 755 -33.39 5.42 -17.16
N CYS A 756 -32.62 6.22 -17.89
CA CYS A 756 -31.24 6.53 -17.55
C CYS A 756 -30.87 7.95 -17.95
N ARG A 757 -29.94 8.55 -17.22
CA ARG A 757 -29.37 9.83 -17.59
C ARG A 757 -28.13 9.66 -18.46
N CYS A 758 -28.05 10.41 -19.55
CA CYS A 758 -26.93 10.39 -20.48
C CYS A 758 -26.19 11.72 -20.43
N ALA A 759 -24.88 11.69 -20.62
CA ALA A 759 -24.11 12.87 -21.04
C ALA A 759 -24.44 13.14 -22.51
N GLU A 760 -24.78 14.37 -22.85
CA GLU A 760 -25.23 14.76 -24.18
C GLU A 760 -24.11 14.82 -25.21
N LYS A 761 -24.49 14.84 -26.50
CA LYS A 761 -23.57 15.13 -27.60
C LYS A 761 -22.84 16.45 -27.33
N GLY A 762 -21.53 16.46 -27.53
CA GLY A 762 -20.64 17.59 -27.24
C GLY A 762 -20.09 17.62 -25.81
N ALA A 763 -20.55 16.76 -24.90
CA ALA A 763 -19.97 16.64 -23.57
C ALA A 763 -18.50 16.19 -23.65
N LYS A 764 -17.64 16.80 -22.82
CA LYS A 764 -16.19 16.59 -22.81
C LYS A 764 -15.72 16.03 -21.48
N PHE A 765 -14.83 15.04 -21.58
CA PHE A 765 -14.15 14.41 -20.46
C PHE A 765 -12.64 14.41 -20.71
N SER A 766 -11.84 14.37 -19.65
CA SER A 766 -10.38 14.25 -19.78
C SER A 766 -9.85 13.09 -18.95
N PHE A 767 -8.91 12.34 -19.49
CA PHE A 767 -8.18 11.30 -18.76
C PHE A 767 -6.71 11.29 -19.16
N THR A 768 -5.93 10.51 -18.44
CA THR A 768 -4.50 10.27 -18.68
C THR A 768 -4.25 8.78 -18.87
N LEU A 769 -3.25 8.48 -19.69
CA LEU A 769 -2.76 7.13 -19.92
C LEU A 769 -1.25 7.08 -19.69
N ASP A 770 -0.84 6.37 -18.65
CA ASP A 770 0.57 6.10 -18.35
C ASP A 770 1.01 4.80 -19.01
N PHE A 771 2.22 4.79 -19.58
CA PHE A 771 2.79 3.61 -20.21
C PHE A 771 4.26 3.38 -19.85
N TRP A 772 4.68 2.12 -19.83
CA TRP A 772 6.03 1.71 -19.43
C TRP A 772 6.61 0.64 -20.36
N ASN A 773 7.89 0.80 -20.72
CA ASN A 773 8.65 -0.16 -21.51
C ASN A 773 7.95 -0.60 -22.81
N LEU A 774 7.31 0.33 -23.52
CA LEU A 774 6.73 0.03 -24.83
C LEU A 774 7.82 0.04 -25.88
N THR A 775 7.75 -0.92 -26.83
CA THR A 775 8.50 -0.81 -28.08
C THR A 775 7.95 0.33 -28.93
N ASP A 776 8.73 0.78 -29.91
CA ASP A 776 8.29 1.81 -30.87
C ASP A 776 7.02 1.36 -31.59
N GLU A 777 6.96 0.09 -32.01
CA GLU A 777 5.77 -0.50 -32.64
C GLU A 777 4.55 -0.51 -31.71
N GLU A 778 4.73 -0.90 -30.44
CA GLU A 778 3.64 -0.91 -29.46
C GLU A 778 3.14 0.49 -29.15
N PHE A 779 4.05 1.45 -28.99
CA PHE A 779 3.74 2.85 -28.78
C PHE A 779 2.96 3.43 -29.96
N ASN A 780 3.43 3.17 -31.18
CA ASN A 780 2.76 3.64 -32.39
C ASN A 780 1.32 3.13 -32.49
N LYS A 781 1.12 1.82 -32.29
CA LYS A 781 -0.21 1.20 -32.31
C LYS A 781 -1.12 1.75 -31.22
N LEU A 782 -0.57 2.01 -30.03
CA LEU A 782 -1.31 2.61 -28.94
C LEU A 782 -1.74 4.05 -29.25
N VAL A 783 -0.82 4.88 -29.77
CA VAL A 783 -1.11 6.26 -30.21
C VAL A 783 -2.18 6.26 -31.29
N TRP A 784 -2.09 5.35 -32.26
CA TRP A 784 -3.08 5.22 -33.32
C TRP A 784 -4.47 4.81 -32.81
N CYS A 785 -4.55 3.99 -31.76
CA CYS A 785 -5.82 3.69 -31.10
C CYS A 785 -6.38 4.96 -30.44
N LEU A 786 -5.56 5.78 -29.80
CA LEU A 786 -6.06 6.92 -29.03
C LEU A 786 -6.42 8.14 -29.87
N ASN A 787 -5.67 8.42 -30.93
CA ASN A 787 -5.75 9.71 -31.59
C ASN A 787 -6.74 9.74 -32.76
N GLY A 788 -7.85 10.45 -32.58
CA GLY A 788 -8.84 10.70 -33.64
C GLY A 788 -9.71 9.49 -33.95
N ARG A 789 -9.88 8.58 -32.99
CA ARG A 789 -10.71 7.38 -33.15
C ARG A 789 -12.03 7.52 -32.43
N ASP A 790 -13.07 7.06 -33.09
CA ASP A 790 -14.37 6.93 -32.47
C ASP A 790 -14.47 5.58 -31.76
N TYR A 791 -15.30 5.52 -30.72
CA TYR A 791 -15.48 4.38 -29.83
C TYR A 791 -16.94 4.27 -29.43
N LYS A 792 -17.39 3.02 -29.22
CA LYS A 792 -18.72 2.73 -28.69
C LYS A 792 -18.64 2.23 -27.24
N MET A 793 -19.08 3.04 -26.29
CA MET A 793 -18.99 2.77 -24.86
C MET A 793 -20.33 2.94 -24.12
N GLY A 794 -20.42 2.45 -22.87
CA GLY A 794 -21.65 2.55 -22.07
C GLY A 794 -22.75 1.53 -22.40
N LYS A 795 -23.95 1.78 -21.87
CA LYS A 795 -25.17 0.97 -22.07
C LYS A 795 -25.90 1.40 -23.34
N GLY A 796 -26.62 0.48 -23.99
CA GLY A 796 -27.48 0.81 -25.14
C GLY A 796 -26.71 1.03 -26.45
N LYS A 797 -25.49 0.47 -26.57
CA LYS A 797 -24.63 0.63 -27.76
C LYS A 797 -25.35 0.33 -29.08
N ALA A 798 -26.15 -0.73 -29.11
CA ALA A 798 -26.88 -1.13 -30.30
C ALA A 798 -28.05 -0.18 -30.67
N LEU A 799 -28.48 0.66 -29.74
CA LEU A 799 -29.57 1.63 -29.93
C LEU A 799 -29.07 2.99 -30.46
N GLY A 800 -27.77 3.09 -30.78
CA GLY A 800 -27.15 4.36 -31.19
C GLY A 800 -26.49 5.15 -30.05
N LEU A 801 -26.63 4.74 -28.78
CA LEU A 801 -26.02 5.43 -27.64
C LEU A 801 -24.50 5.21 -27.54
N GLY A 802 -23.81 6.18 -26.93
CA GLY A 802 -22.44 6.06 -26.44
C GLY A 802 -21.34 6.05 -27.50
N SER A 803 -21.57 6.69 -28.65
CA SER A 803 -20.51 7.03 -29.59
C SER A 803 -19.65 8.15 -29.00
N THR A 804 -18.34 8.00 -29.00
CA THR A 804 -17.40 8.96 -28.42
C THR A 804 -16.14 9.06 -29.25
N LYS A 805 -15.47 10.20 -29.28
CA LYS A 805 -14.18 10.40 -29.95
C LYS A 805 -13.08 10.62 -28.92
N ILE A 806 -11.94 9.95 -29.09
CA ILE A 806 -10.75 10.19 -28.27
C ILE A 806 -9.71 10.95 -29.08
N THR A 807 -9.07 11.94 -28.47
CA THR A 807 -7.96 12.70 -29.05
C THR A 807 -6.84 12.88 -28.02
N ILE A 808 -5.59 12.86 -28.47
CA ILE A 808 -4.43 13.14 -27.61
C ILE A 808 -4.22 14.64 -27.55
N ASN A 809 -3.98 15.18 -26.35
CA ASN A 809 -3.50 16.54 -26.13
C ASN A 809 -1.96 16.53 -26.10
N PRO A 810 -1.26 16.97 -27.17
CA PRO A 810 0.19 16.89 -27.25
C PRO A 810 0.87 17.78 -26.20
N ALA A 811 0.29 18.96 -25.92
CA ALA A 811 0.86 19.96 -25.01
C ALA A 811 1.00 19.45 -23.56
N GLU A 812 0.14 18.49 -23.17
CA GLU A 812 0.12 17.89 -21.83
C GLU A 812 0.65 16.45 -21.83
N SER A 813 1.13 15.94 -22.97
CA SER A 813 1.64 14.58 -23.11
C SER A 813 3.16 14.57 -23.09
N ILE A 814 3.74 13.57 -22.43
CA ILE A 814 5.16 13.52 -22.08
C ILE A 814 5.78 12.14 -22.30
N ILE A 815 7.08 12.13 -22.61
CA ILE A 815 7.95 10.95 -22.63
C ILE A 815 9.05 11.15 -21.59
N TRP A 816 9.34 10.12 -20.80
CA TRP A 816 10.41 10.16 -19.80
C TRP A 816 11.75 9.69 -20.36
N ASN A 817 12.78 10.52 -20.17
CA ASN A 817 14.18 10.16 -20.20
C ASN A 817 14.66 9.82 -18.78
N TRP A 818 14.57 8.55 -18.40
CA TRP A 818 14.93 8.10 -17.04
C TRP A 818 16.42 8.24 -16.73
N GLN A 819 17.30 8.02 -17.70
CA GLN A 819 18.73 8.22 -17.51
C GLN A 819 19.03 9.69 -17.23
N GLY A 820 18.51 10.61 -18.04
CA GLY A 820 18.64 12.06 -17.79
C GLY A 820 18.02 12.47 -16.45
N ARG A 821 16.86 11.93 -16.10
CA ARG A 821 16.19 12.22 -14.82
C ARG A 821 17.02 11.90 -13.58
N TYR A 822 17.78 10.80 -13.60
CA TYR A 822 18.52 10.32 -12.43
C TYR A 822 20.02 10.62 -12.49
N LEU A 823 20.60 10.76 -13.69
CA LEU A 823 22.02 11.01 -13.90
C LEU A 823 22.32 12.41 -14.45
N GLY A 824 21.30 13.23 -14.71
CA GLY A 824 21.43 14.58 -15.24
C GLY A 824 22.24 15.52 -14.34
N GLY A 825 22.51 16.72 -14.83
CA GLY A 825 23.25 17.74 -14.09
C GLY A 825 22.50 18.30 -12.87
N ASN A 826 21.18 18.11 -12.80
CA ASN A 826 20.33 18.64 -11.75
C ASN A 826 19.27 17.61 -11.31
N LEU A 827 19.14 17.38 -10.00
CA LEU A 827 18.08 16.56 -9.38
C LEU A 827 16.66 16.99 -9.76
N ASN A 828 16.46 18.27 -10.03
CA ASN A 828 15.17 18.83 -10.42
C ASN A 828 14.85 18.59 -11.90
N ASP A 829 15.80 18.09 -12.70
CA ASP A 829 15.52 17.71 -14.08
C ASP A 829 14.43 16.63 -14.10
N SER A 830 13.27 16.99 -14.64
CA SER A 830 12.13 16.09 -14.71
C SER A 830 12.40 14.89 -15.63
N GLY A 831 13.41 15.01 -16.52
CA GLY A 831 13.73 14.07 -17.58
C GLY A 831 12.53 13.89 -18.48
N ILE A 832 11.85 14.98 -18.83
CA ILE A 832 10.62 14.97 -19.62
C ILE A 832 10.87 15.64 -20.97
N ARG A 833 10.41 14.98 -22.03
CA ARG A 833 10.22 15.58 -23.35
C ARG A 833 8.72 15.62 -23.65
N SER A 834 8.21 16.78 -24.08
CA SER A 834 6.83 16.90 -24.57
C SER A 834 6.63 16.16 -25.89
N ILE A 835 5.46 15.57 -26.07
CA ILE A 835 5.06 14.93 -27.33
C ILE A 835 4.54 16.01 -28.28
N THR A 836 5.04 16.01 -29.51
CA THR A 836 4.60 16.95 -30.55
C THR A 836 3.46 16.36 -31.39
N SER A 837 2.70 17.22 -32.08
CA SER A 837 1.72 16.76 -33.07
C SER A 837 2.37 15.94 -34.19
N GLY A 838 3.62 16.27 -34.57
CA GLY A 838 4.40 15.50 -35.55
C GLY A 838 4.76 14.10 -35.08
N ASP A 839 5.10 13.93 -33.79
CA ASP A 839 5.33 12.60 -33.19
C ASP A 839 4.07 11.72 -33.30
N ILE A 840 2.89 12.30 -33.03
CA ILE A 840 1.59 11.60 -33.08
C ILE A 840 1.21 11.24 -34.52
N GLN A 841 1.39 12.15 -35.47
CA GLN A 841 1.13 11.89 -36.89
C GLN A 841 2.04 10.79 -37.43
N THR A 842 3.34 10.85 -37.12
CA THR A 842 4.33 9.86 -37.53
C THR A 842 3.98 8.47 -36.98
N ALA A 843 3.69 8.39 -35.68
CA ALA A 843 3.28 7.15 -35.00
C ALA A 843 2.00 6.56 -35.63
N SER A 844 1.03 7.41 -35.94
CA SER A 844 -0.22 7.00 -36.58
C SER A 844 0.02 6.47 -38.00
N GLN A 845 0.82 7.18 -38.81
CA GLN A 845 1.13 6.78 -40.18
C GLN A 845 1.91 5.45 -40.22
N GLN A 846 2.89 5.28 -39.33
CA GLN A 846 3.64 4.03 -39.22
C GLN A 846 2.73 2.85 -38.88
N THR A 847 1.71 3.07 -38.04
CA THR A 847 0.71 2.03 -37.73
C THR A 847 -0.16 1.71 -38.94
N VAL A 848 -0.67 2.71 -39.67
CA VAL A 848 -1.47 2.48 -40.88
C VAL A 848 -0.71 1.62 -41.90
N ASN A 849 0.58 1.87 -42.06
CA ASN A 849 1.43 1.11 -42.98
C ASN A 849 1.63 -0.36 -42.57
N GLN A 850 1.33 -0.73 -41.31
CA GLN A 850 1.53 -2.07 -40.76
C GLN A 850 0.23 -2.87 -40.57
N ILE A 851 -0.93 -2.20 -40.54
CA ILE A 851 -2.22 -2.86 -40.36
C ILE A 851 -2.65 -3.52 -41.68
N ASP A 852 -3.19 -4.74 -41.59
CA ASP A 852 -3.80 -5.42 -42.73
C ASP A 852 -4.92 -4.56 -43.34
N ARG A 853 -4.92 -4.39 -44.67
CA ARG A 853 -5.86 -3.50 -45.36
C ARG A 853 -7.34 -3.87 -45.13
N ASN A 854 -7.67 -5.16 -45.03
CA ASN A 854 -9.04 -5.60 -44.78
C ASN A 854 -9.46 -5.27 -43.34
N VAL A 855 -8.54 -5.45 -42.38
CA VAL A 855 -8.76 -5.03 -40.99
C VAL A 855 -8.91 -3.51 -40.90
N TYR A 856 -8.05 -2.75 -41.56
CA TYR A 856 -8.12 -1.28 -41.59
C TYR A 856 -9.43 -0.78 -42.19
N ASN A 857 -9.82 -1.30 -43.36
CA ASN A 857 -11.09 -0.94 -44.00
C ASN A 857 -12.29 -1.37 -43.16
N GLY A 858 -12.24 -2.54 -42.53
CA GLY A 858 -13.25 -2.99 -41.58
C GLY A 858 -13.38 -2.02 -40.40
N ILE A 859 -12.26 -1.58 -39.83
CA ILE A 859 -12.28 -0.59 -38.76
C ILE A 859 -12.89 0.72 -39.26
N LEU A 860 -12.46 1.26 -40.41
CA LEU A 860 -13.06 2.48 -40.94
C LEU A 860 -14.57 2.34 -41.12
N ASN A 861 -15.04 1.25 -41.75
CA ASN A 861 -16.46 1.03 -42.00
C ASN A 861 -17.33 0.95 -40.73
N PHE A 862 -16.77 0.51 -39.60
CA PHE A 862 -17.52 0.35 -38.35
C PHE A 862 -17.24 1.44 -37.30
N PHE A 863 -16.14 2.17 -37.44
CA PHE A 863 -15.64 3.17 -36.49
C PHE A 863 -15.65 4.61 -37.06
N THR A 864 -16.24 4.88 -38.22
CA THR A 864 -16.53 6.24 -38.68
C THR A 864 -18.03 6.53 -38.58
N PHE A 865 -18.37 7.71 -38.06
CA PHE A 865 -19.74 8.22 -38.11
C PHE A 865 -20.09 8.55 -39.58
N PRO A 866 -21.30 8.23 -40.09
CA PRO A 866 -21.65 8.40 -41.51
C PRO A 866 -21.41 9.79 -42.13
N ASN A 867 -21.24 10.82 -41.30
CA ASN A 867 -21.09 12.22 -41.72
C ASN A 867 -19.73 12.84 -41.36
N ASN A 868 -18.68 12.05 -41.08
CA ASN A 868 -17.33 12.56 -40.86
C ASN A 868 -16.36 11.78 -41.77
N PRO A 869 -15.91 12.35 -42.91
CA PRO A 869 -15.03 11.68 -43.86
C PRO A 869 -13.65 11.35 -43.30
#